data_AF-A0A943DMH4-F1
#
_entry.id   AF-A0A943DMH4-F1
#
_cell.length_a   1.000
_cell.length_b   1.000
_cell.length_c   1.000
_cell.angle_alpha   90.00
_cell.angle_beta   90.00
_cell.angle_gamma   90.00
#
_symmetry.space_group_name_H-M   'P 1'
#
loop_
_entity.id
_entity.type
_entity.pdbx_description
1 polymer ?
#
loop_
_entity_poly.entity_id
_entity_poly.type
_entity_poly.pdbx_seq_one_letter_code
_entity_poly.pdbx_strand_id
1 'polypeptide(L)'
;MKRLLILFIIAALAGGTTRTFAYNTASAKDSLLQVLDTLPVGESRFATLYSLAYLDPMSPSCVYYLGKLLDEATQHGNKYYQCLALYAHVVYYYNHQDEENTASWMDKLAETAIENKQYDLYFEGKRAEITIYIIKHQIEYSITQAEEMFKLAQKLNSAKGMSSAKLCLMTAYLSTARFKEGEEAGFEAYRLLPPTATLESRKSVLQEIALACYGIKNKDFLAYLQEYQKVLDTLSDRKNRPESYSYLLLESLYADYFLNEGKLEEARLHLKKMDEYFSPTTYIPCRGLYYNVYAHYYRIIKEYDKALACSQNAIELLSAVTDDEGLRNKIAHAGILTDAGQADKAIPLFQSLLAKKDSFYRALSISQTNEIYQMRNMDNLLLEKEQYKAMVHYAGLGLIAIALLILTPSVIRIYYVRKKLKKEEEEIRKMSRIAEEANEVKSRFLVNMSYNIRIPLNNVLGFSQLMTTDPESMDAAQWKEYSEIIQTNSAELIQLVNDVLDLSRLEAGRTKWQMQEHEIISLCSDVLSMVRMKYGDKIQTDFHTEIESQPLQVDTARFTQLILSTLVYTDPCEEKRTVSLYLNRDTQKELFVFRIVNSPLADPALQTQKAEIRHSINRLTIEYFKGKYTIQPNAPEGPTLLFTYPFTQTNNL
;
A
#
# COMPACT_ATOMS: atom_id res chain seq x y z
N MET A 1 15.87 52.46 11.37
CA MET A 1 15.00 51.70 12.28
C MET A 1 15.65 50.40 12.77
N LYS A 2 16.56 49.73 12.04
CA LYS A 2 17.35 48.53 12.45
C LYS A 2 17.88 48.64 13.87
N ARG A 3 18.85 49.49 14.23
CA ARG A 3 19.41 49.42 15.61
C ARG A 3 18.43 49.87 16.69
N LEU A 4 17.45 50.73 16.38
CA LEU A 4 16.36 51.11 17.28
C LEU A 4 15.39 49.95 17.58
N LEU A 5 14.93 49.22 16.56
CA LEU A 5 14.09 48.04 16.68
C LEU A 5 14.88 46.85 17.21
N ILE A 6 16.16 46.69 16.84
CA ILE A 6 17.09 45.68 17.40
C ILE A 6 17.31 45.91 18.89
N LEU A 7 17.64 47.13 19.32
CA LEU A 7 17.80 47.43 20.74
C LEU A 7 16.48 47.23 21.53
N PHE A 8 15.32 47.36 20.86
CA PHE A 8 14.00 47.17 21.49
C PHE A 8 13.60 45.69 21.54
N ILE A 9 13.86 44.95 20.47
CA ILE A 9 13.70 43.50 20.40
C ILE A 9 14.69 42.84 21.36
N ILE A 10 15.89 43.39 21.55
CA ILE A 10 16.81 43.06 22.66
C ILE A 10 16.12 43.26 24.01
N ALA A 11 15.52 44.43 24.27
CA ALA A 11 14.84 44.70 25.55
C ALA A 11 13.56 43.86 25.77
N ALA A 12 12.88 43.44 24.70
CA ALA A 12 11.65 42.64 24.72
C ALA A 12 11.92 41.13 24.79
N LEU A 13 12.90 40.62 24.05
CA LEU A 13 13.37 39.21 24.07
C LEU A 13 14.11 38.88 25.36
N ALA A 14 14.73 39.86 26.00
CA ALA A 14 15.49 39.68 27.24
C ALA A 14 14.62 39.42 28.48
N GLY A 15 13.28 39.47 28.38
CA GLY A 15 12.40 39.31 29.53
C GLY A 15 12.44 40.56 30.42
N GLY A 16 11.28 41.19 30.62
CA GLY A 16 11.18 42.51 31.24
C GLY A 16 11.78 42.61 32.65
N THR A 17 13.06 42.91 32.75
CA THR A 17 13.70 43.78 33.75
C THR A 17 15.05 44.24 33.19
N THR A 18 15.09 45.39 32.53
CA THR A 18 16.35 46.11 32.30
C THR A 18 16.84 46.66 33.64
N ARG A 19 17.51 45.81 34.43
CA ARG A 19 18.32 46.32 35.54
C ARG A 19 19.43 47.16 34.93
N THR A 20 19.44 48.44 35.28
CA THR A 20 20.50 49.44 35.11
C THR A 20 21.89 48.82 34.96
N PHE A 21 22.40 48.76 33.74
CA PHE A 21 23.74 48.30 33.39
C PHE A 21 24.74 49.44 33.61
N ALA A 22 25.64 49.28 34.59
CA ALA A 22 27.03 49.74 34.56
C ALA A 22 27.70 49.59 35.94
N TYR A 23 26.97 49.80 37.04
CA TYR A 23 27.62 49.96 38.35
C TYR A 23 27.60 48.72 39.27
N ASN A 24 26.78 47.69 38.98
CA ASN A 24 26.63 46.50 39.83
C ASN A 24 26.94 45.16 39.13
N THR A 25 27.29 45.16 37.85
CA THR A 25 27.51 43.93 37.07
C THR A 25 28.72 43.13 37.51
N ALA A 26 29.82 43.79 37.91
CA ALA A 26 31.02 43.10 38.40
C ALA A 26 30.76 42.36 39.72
N SER A 27 30.20 43.05 40.73
CA SER A 27 29.88 42.42 42.03
C SER A 27 28.85 41.30 41.92
N ALA A 28 27.85 41.45 41.04
CA ALA A 28 26.85 40.43 40.76
C ALA A 28 27.46 39.22 40.04
N LYS A 29 28.39 39.44 39.10
CA LYS A 29 29.11 38.38 38.39
C LYS A 29 29.98 37.58 39.35
N ASP A 30 30.76 38.24 40.20
CA ASP A 30 31.61 37.58 41.19
C ASP A 30 30.80 36.73 42.17
N SER A 31 29.66 37.26 42.63
CA SER A 31 28.74 36.53 43.51
C SER A 31 28.15 35.28 42.83
N LEU A 32 27.72 35.40 41.57
CA LEU A 32 27.17 34.26 40.82
C LEU A 32 28.24 33.21 40.49
N LEU A 33 29.50 33.61 40.26
CA LEU A 33 30.60 32.67 40.03
C LEU A 33 30.91 31.85 41.28
N GLN A 34 30.96 32.49 42.45
CA GLN A 34 31.13 31.77 43.73
C GLN A 34 30.00 30.77 43.97
N VAL A 35 28.75 31.16 43.70
CA VAL A 35 27.60 30.26 43.82
C VAL A 35 27.71 29.11 42.83
N LEU A 36 28.07 29.39 41.57
CA LEU A 36 28.19 28.38 40.51
C LEU A 36 29.17 27.25 40.89
N ASP A 37 30.30 27.56 41.52
CA ASP A 37 31.31 26.56 41.90
C ASP A 37 30.84 25.61 43.00
N THR A 38 29.83 26.02 43.78
CA THR A 38 29.26 25.21 44.87
C THR A 38 28.01 24.42 44.48
N LEU A 39 27.38 24.74 43.33
CA LEU A 39 26.12 24.13 42.93
C LEU A 39 26.32 22.80 42.19
N PRO A 40 25.64 21.71 42.62
CA PRO A 40 25.60 20.47 41.86
C PRO A 40 24.88 20.68 40.52
N VAL A 41 25.13 19.80 39.56
CA VAL A 41 24.48 19.92 38.25
C VAL A 41 22.98 19.67 38.36
N GLY A 42 22.18 20.63 37.90
CA GLY A 42 20.73 20.67 38.08
C GLY A 42 20.15 22.07 37.80
N GLU A 43 18.85 22.25 38.01
CA GLU A 43 18.13 23.46 37.60
C GLU A 43 18.70 24.76 38.18
N SER A 44 19.10 24.78 39.45
CA SER A 44 19.70 25.97 40.07
C SER A 44 21.02 26.35 39.42
N ARG A 45 21.82 25.36 39.00
CA ARG A 45 23.08 25.58 38.29
C ARG A 45 22.81 26.10 36.88
N PHE A 46 21.83 25.53 36.18
CA PHE A 46 21.42 25.98 34.86
C PHE A 46 20.91 27.43 34.88
N ALA A 47 20.07 27.78 35.85
CA ALA A 47 19.61 29.14 36.06
C ALA A 47 20.76 30.12 36.35
N THR A 48 21.77 29.68 37.11
CA THR A 48 22.96 30.47 37.44
C THR A 48 23.83 30.71 36.21
N LEU A 49 24.08 29.68 35.39
CA LEU A 49 24.79 29.79 34.11
C LEU A 49 24.07 30.74 33.14
N TYR A 50 22.74 30.60 33.03
CA TYR A 50 21.93 31.50 32.21
C TYR A 50 22.01 32.95 32.72
N SER A 51 21.94 33.15 34.04
CA SER A 51 22.06 34.47 34.66
C SER A 51 23.43 35.11 34.42
N LEU A 52 24.51 34.31 34.48
CA LEU A 52 25.87 34.76 34.15
C LEU A 52 26.02 35.18 32.69
N ALA A 53 25.42 34.46 31.77
CA ALA A 53 25.37 34.86 30.36
C ALA A 53 24.62 36.18 30.18
N TYR A 54 23.49 36.33 30.88
CA TYR A 54 22.62 37.50 30.79
C TYR A 54 23.21 38.77 31.44
N LEU A 55 24.19 38.64 32.34
CA LEU A 55 24.88 39.78 32.95
C LEU A 55 25.74 40.58 31.98
N ASP A 56 26.16 39.99 30.86
CA ASP A 56 26.96 40.68 29.84
C ASP A 56 26.64 40.11 28.44
N PRO A 57 25.43 40.37 27.92
CA PRO A 57 24.86 39.65 26.78
C PRO A 57 25.56 39.95 25.44
N MET A 58 26.42 40.98 25.38
CA MET A 58 27.19 41.36 24.20
C MET A 58 28.66 40.92 24.26
N SER A 59 29.08 40.31 25.36
CA SER A 59 30.47 39.92 25.58
C SER A 59 30.74 38.48 25.13
N PRO A 60 31.96 38.16 24.69
CA PRO A 60 32.37 36.78 24.42
C PRO A 60 32.15 35.83 25.62
N SER A 61 32.15 36.36 26.85
CA SER A 61 31.86 35.56 28.05
C SER A 61 30.43 35.03 28.09
N CYS A 62 29.47 35.69 27.42
CA CYS A 62 28.10 35.21 27.26
C CYS A 62 28.08 33.84 26.56
N VAL A 63 28.73 33.74 25.40
CA VAL A 63 28.81 32.49 24.61
C VAL A 63 29.45 31.36 25.41
N TYR A 64 30.47 31.67 26.21
CA TYR A 64 31.09 30.68 27.09
C TYR A 64 30.08 30.08 28.09
N TYR A 65 29.33 30.91 28.81
CA TYR A 65 28.35 30.41 29.79
C TYR A 65 27.14 29.74 29.13
N LEU A 66 26.70 30.23 27.96
CA LEU A 66 25.63 29.60 27.19
C LEU A 66 26.05 28.24 26.64
N GLY A 67 27.29 28.09 26.16
CA GLY A 67 27.86 26.81 25.74
C GLY A 67 27.91 25.82 26.89
N LYS A 68 28.42 26.25 28.05
CA LYS A 68 28.43 25.42 29.26
C LYS A 68 27.03 25.02 29.71
N LEU A 69 26.07 25.94 29.67
CA LEU A 69 24.66 25.64 29.96
C LEU A 69 24.10 24.59 28.99
N LEU A 70 24.36 24.75 27.70
CA LEU A 70 23.88 23.85 26.66
C LEU A 70 24.44 22.44 26.86
N ASP A 71 25.74 22.33 27.10
CA ASP A 71 26.42 21.05 27.32
C ASP A 71 25.88 20.33 28.57
N GLU A 72 25.85 21.02 29.71
CA GLU A 72 25.39 20.43 30.98
C GLU A 72 23.88 20.08 30.91
N ALA A 73 23.04 20.93 30.32
CA ALA A 73 21.61 20.65 30.17
C ALA A 73 21.35 19.48 29.21
N THR A 74 22.15 19.35 28.14
CA THR A 74 22.02 18.24 27.18
C THR A 74 22.44 16.91 27.84
N GLN A 75 23.55 16.89 28.57
CA GLN A 75 24.04 15.69 29.27
C GLN A 75 23.05 15.20 30.33
N HIS A 76 22.40 16.11 31.04
CA HIS A 76 21.40 15.79 32.07
C HIS A 76 19.97 15.69 31.54
N GLY A 77 19.75 15.81 30.22
CA GLY A 77 18.44 15.66 29.60
C GLY A 77 17.42 16.76 29.94
N ASN A 78 17.85 17.93 30.42
CA ASN A 78 16.94 19.05 30.69
C ASN A 78 16.63 19.82 29.39
N LYS A 79 15.52 19.44 28.76
CA LYS A 79 15.10 19.98 27.45
C LYS A 79 14.74 21.45 27.47
N TYR A 80 14.18 21.96 28.58
CA TYR A 80 13.86 23.38 28.70
C TYR A 80 15.13 24.23 28.65
N TYR A 81 16.12 23.93 29.51
CA TYR A 81 17.38 24.70 29.54
C TYR A 81 18.24 24.47 28.28
N GLN A 82 18.13 23.30 27.65
CA GLN A 82 18.72 23.06 26.32
C GLN A 82 18.15 24.04 25.29
N CYS A 83 16.82 24.13 25.16
CA CYS A 83 16.18 25.08 24.26
C CYS A 83 16.45 26.54 24.65
N LEU A 84 16.50 26.86 25.94
CA LEU A 84 16.77 28.22 26.42
C LEU A 84 18.19 28.67 26.05
N ALA A 85 19.17 27.77 26.17
CA ALA A 85 20.55 28.05 25.77
C ALA A 85 20.66 28.24 24.25
N LEU A 86 20.01 27.39 23.45
CA LEU A 86 19.97 27.53 21.98
C LEU A 86 19.34 28.86 21.56
N TYR A 87 18.19 29.20 22.14
CA TYR A 87 17.54 30.50 21.94
C TYR A 87 18.44 31.68 22.32
N ALA A 88 19.14 31.60 23.45
CA ALA A 88 20.05 32.66 23.87
C ALA A 88 21.24 32.84 22.91
N HIS A 89 21.72 31.78 22.25
CA HIS A 89 22.70 31.91 21.17
C HIS A 89 22.10 32.64 19.96
N VAL A 90 20.87 32.30 19.55
CA VAL A 90 20.16 33.03 18.47
C VAL A 90 20.12 34.52 18.80
N VAL A 91 19.72 34.88 20.02
CA VAL A 91 19.68 36.28 20.47
C VAL A 91 21.07 36.92 20.48
N TYR A 92 22.10 36.22 20.96
CA TYR A 92 23.48 36.72 20.95
C TYR A 92 23.94 37.11 19.54
N TYR A 93 23.81 36.21 18.56
CA TYR A 93 24.24 36.47 17.19
C TYR A 93 23.35 37.50 16.48
N TYR A 94 22.05 37.49 16.77
CA TYR A 94 21.13 38.53 16.30
C TYR A 94 21.58 39.92 16.76
N ASN A 95 21.99 40.06 18.02
CA ASN A 95 22.47 41.34 18.57
C ASN A 95 23.76 41.82 17.91
N HIS A 96 24.60 40.88 17.47
CA HIS A 96 25.82 41.14 16.69
C HIS A 96 25.54 41.34 15.19
N GLN A 97 24.28 41.22 14.75
CA GLN A 97 23.84 41.31 13.36
C GLN A 97 24.50 40.28 12.43
N ASP A 98 24.81 39.11 13.00
CA ASP A 98 25.41 37.97 12.32
C ASP A 98 24.28 37.05 11.81
N GLU A 99 23.90 37.25 10.55
CA GLU A 99 22.79 36.54 9.90
C GLU A 99 23.06 35.03 9.81
N GLU A 100 24.28 34.64 9.43
CA GLU A 100 24.66 33.24 9.22
C GLU A 100 24.57 32.45 10.53
N ASN A 101 25.17 32.99 11.61
CA ASN A 101 25.11 32.32 12.91
C ASN A 101 23.72 32.42 13.54
N THR A 102 22.96 33.50 13.33
CA THR A 102 21.56 33.59 13.80
C THR A 102 20.73 32.45 13.21
N ALA A 103 20.80 32.26 11.89
CA ALA A 103 20.08 31.19 11.19
C ALA A 103 20.58 29.79 11.62
N SER A 104 21.90 29.58 11.69
CA SER A 104 22.47 28.29 12.09
C SER A 104 22.06 27.85 13.50
N TRP A 105 22.03 28.78 14.46
CA TRP A 105 21.54 28.48 15.82
C TRP A 105 20.02 28.35 15.88
N MET A 106 19.29 29.06 15.01
CA MET A 106 17.84 28.93 14.89
C MET A 106 17.45 27.55 14.37
N ASP A 107 18.18 26.99 13.40
CA ASP A 107 17.95 25.63 12.89
C ASP A 107 18.09 24.59 14.02
N LYS A 108 19.14 24.71 14.84
CA LYS A 108 19.35 23.83 16.02
C LYS A 108 18.23 23.98 17.05
N LEU A 109 17.77 25.22 17.29
CA LEU A 109 16.65 25.49 18.18
C LEU A 109 15.34 24.90 17.62
N ALA A 110 15.10 25.02 16.31
CA ALA A 110 13.85 24.65 15.67
C ALA A 110 13.51 23.17 15.89
N GLU A 111 14.46 22.29 15.59
CA GLU A 111 14.31 20.84 15.79
C GLU A 111 14.02 20.52 17.26
N THR A 112 14.91 20.97 18.15
CA THR A 112 14.83 20.64 19.59
C THR A 112 13.57 21.22 20.24
N ALA A 113 13.20 22.47 19.94
CA ALA A 113 12.09 23.15 20.59
C ALA A 113 10.73 22.62 20.13
N ILE A 114 10.56 22.29 18.84
CA ILE A 114 9.30 21.75 18.33
C ILE A 114 9.04 20.35 18.90
N GLU A 115 10.05 19.48 18.90
CA GLU A 115 9.95 18.12 19.45
C GLU A 115 9.57 18.12 20.94
N ASN A 116 10.16 19.05 21.70
CA ASN A 116 9.96 19.15 23.15
C ASN A 116 8.86 20.14 23.56
N LYS A 117 8.04 20.59 22.60
CA LYS A 117 6.91 21.51 22.79
C LYS A 117 7.28 22.85 23.46
N GLN A 118 8.52 23.29 23.29
CA GLN A 118 9.03 24.58 23.76
C GLN A 118 8.71 25.68 22.73
N TYR A 119 7.44 25.82 22.37
CA TYR A 119 6.99 26.68 21.27
C TYR A 119 7.28 28.17 21.50
N ASP A 120 7.22 28.62 22.75
CA ASP A 120 7.52 30.01 23.09
C ASP A 120 8.96 30.39 22.71
N LEU A 121 9.93 29.54 23.04
CA LEU A 121 11.34 29.77 22.69
C LEU A 121 11.55 29.69 21.18
N TYR A 122 10.89 28.74 20.52
CA TYR A 122 10.92 28.62 19.06
C TYR A 122 10.44 29.89 18.36
N PHE A 123 9.24 30.38 18.69
CA PHE A 123 8.66 31.53 18.01
C PHE A 123 9.40 32.84 18.31
N GLU A 124 9.92 33.01 19.52
CA GLU A 124 10.76 34.17 19.84
C GLU A 124 12.11 34.11 19.10
N GLY A 125 12.71 32.92 18.97
CA GLY A 125 13.92 32.71 18.16
C GLY A 125 13.67 32.98 16.67
N LYS A 126 12.57 32.44 16.13
CA LYS A 126 12.16 32.66 14.74
C LYS A 126 11.86 34.13 14.47
N ARG A 127 11.28 34.85 15.45
CA ARG A 127 11.10 36.31 15.38
C ARG A 127 12.44 37.04 15.23
N ALA A 128 13.46 36.66 16.01
CA ALA A 128 14.79 37.25 15.90
C ALA A 128 15.42 37.00 14.51
N GLU A 129 15.30 35.78 14.00
CA GLU A 129 15.77 35.41 12.66
C GLU A 129 15.04 36.21 11.56
N ILE A 130 13.70 36.24 11.55
CA ILE A 130 12.95 37.01 10.56
C ILE A 130 13.32 38.49 10.62
N THR A 131 13.52 39.02 11.83
CA THR A 131 13.94 40.41 11.99
C THR A 131 15.33 40.64 11.39
N ILE A 132 16.27 39.68 11.46
CA ILE A 132 17.57 39.85 10.80
C ILE A 132 17.43 40.00 9.29
N TYR A 133 16.51 39.28 8.65
CA TYR A 133 16.22 39.42 7.23
C TYR A 133 15.65 40.81 6.89
N ILE A 134 14.72 41.32 7.70
CA ILE A 134 14.21 42.69 7.58
C ILE A 134 15.37 43.70 7.66
N ILE A 135 16.27 43.50 8.62
CA ILE A 135 17.44 44.36 8.83
C ILE A 135 18.41 44.32 7.64
N LYS A 136 18.53 43.16 6.98
CA LYS A 136 19.38 42.96 5.80
C LYS A 136 18.68 43.35 4.50
N HIS A 137 17.45 43.91 4.58
CA HIS A 137 16.63 44.33 3.45
C HIS A 137 16.15 43.20 2.53
N GLN A 138 16.07 41.98 3.08
CA GLN A 138 15.39 40.84 2.46
C GLN A 138 13.92 40.88 2.88
N ILE A 139 13.17 41.87 2.36
CA ILE A 139 11.85 42.20 2.90
C ILE A 139 10.81 41.17 2.45
N GLU A 140 10.76 40.83 1.17
CA GLU A 140 9.74 39.89 0.68
C GLU A 140 9.96 38.49 1.26
N TYR A 141 11.21 38.07 1.38
CA TYR A 141 11.59 36.84 2.07
C TYR A 141 11.18 36.86 3.55
N SER A 142 11.41 37.97 4.26
CA SER A 142 10.98 38.11 5.65
C SER A 142 9.45 38.05 5.82
N ILE A 143 8.69 38.59 4.86
CA ILE A 143 7.23 38.52 4.84
C ILE A 143 6.80 37.05 4.67
N THR A 144 7.37 36.34 3.69
CA THR A 144 7.09 34.91 3.51
C THR A 144 7.41 34.09 4.75
N GLN A 145 8.58 34.31 5.37
CA GLN A 145 8.96 33.62 6.59
C GLN A 145 8.02 33.93 7.77
N ALA A 146 7.55 35.17 7.89
CA ALA A 146 6.57 35.55 8.91
C ALA A 146 5.19 34.91 8.66
N GLU A 147 4.73 34.80 7.41
CA GLU A 147 3.50 34.10 7.06
C GLU A 147 3.58 32.60 7.33
N GLU A 148 4.72 31.97 7.02
CA GLU A 148 4.99 30.56 7.35
C GLU A 148 4.98 30.34 8.86
N MET A 149 5.65 31.22 9.61
CA MET A 149 5.64 31.22 11.07
C MET A 149 4.22 31.36 11.63
N PHE A 150 3.39 32.23 11.05
CA PHE A 150 1.98 32.39 11.44
C PHE A 150 1.17 31.11 11.20
N LYS A 151 1.29 30.48 10.02
CA LYS A 151 0.61 29.22 9.69
C LYS A 151 1.03 28.10 10.65
N LEU A 152 2.32 28.01 10.97
CA LEU A 152 2.82 27.03 11.93
C LEU A 152 2.29 27.31 13.35
N ALA A 153 2.29 28.56 13.79
CA ALA A 153 1.72 28.96 15.09
C ALA A 153 0.23 28.63 15.20
N GLN A 154 -0.53 28.84 14.13
CA GLN A 154 -1.94 28.45 14.06
C GLN A 154 -2.12 26.94 14.18
N LYS A 155 -1.32 26.14 13.46
CA LYS A 155 -1.33 24.67 13.55
C LYS A 155 -1.00 24.16 14.95
N LEU A 156 -0.08 24.84 15.65
CA LEU A 156 0.34 24.50 17.01
C LEU A 156 -0.52 25.17 18.10
N ASN A 157 -1.56 25.92 17.72
CA ASN A 157 -2.43 26.68 18.62
C ASN A 157 -1.67 27.63 19.57
N SER A 158 -0.59 28.26 19.09
CA SER A 158 0.22 29.20 19.86
C SER A 158 -0.19 30.64 19.56
N ALA A 159 -0.96 31.23 20.47
CA ALA A 159 -1.37 32.64 20.37
C ALA A 159 -0.19 33.62 20.39
N LYS A 160 0.83 33.32 21.20
CA LYS A 160 2.07 34.09 21.25
C LYS A 160 2.84 33.98 19.94
N GLY A 161 2.92 32.78 19.35
CA GLY A 161 3.53 32.59 18.02
C GLY A 161 2.82 33.37 16.92
N MET A 162 1.48 33.34 16.91
CA MET A 162 0.67 34.11 15.96
C MET A 162 0.88 35.63 16.13
N SER A 163 0.89 36.12 17.38
CA SER A 163 1.20 37.51 17.69
C SER A 163 2.61 37.91 17.24
N SER A 164 3.63 37.10 17.52
CA SER A 164 5.02 37.39 17.15
C SER A 164 5.20 37.42 15.63
N ALA A 165 4.51 36.57 14.87
CA ALA A 165 4.55 36.58 13.41
C ALA A 165 3.92 37.86 12.83
N LYS A 166 2.79 38.32 13.42
CA LYS A 166 2.14 39.58 13.03
C LYS A 166 3.00 40.81 13.34
N LEU A 167 3.80 40.78 14.41
CA LEU A 167 4.78 41.83 14.69
C LEU A 167 5.93 41.86 13.67
N CYS A 168 6.39 40.71 13.18
CA CYS A 168 7.32 40.66 12.04
C CYS A 168 6.72 41.28 10.79
N LEU A 169 5.47 40.92 10.46
CA LEU A 169 4.76 41.49 9.29
C LEU A 169 4.58 43.00 9.43
N MET A 170 4.16 43.49 10.59
CA MET A 170 4.09 44.92 10.90
C MET A 170 5.43 45.59 10.57
N THR A 171 6.52 45.07 11.12
CA THR A 171 7.86 45.66 10.94
C THR A 171 8.28 45.65 9.47
N ALA A 172 8.05 44.54 8.75
CA ALA A 172 8.37 44.41 7.33
C ALA A 172 7.58 45.40 6.46
N TYR A 173 6.26 45.50 6.66
CA TYR A 173 5.40 46.43 5.93
C TYR A 173 5.76 47.90 6.22
N LEU A 174 5.99 48.26 7.48
CA LEU A 174 6.39 49.61 7.86
C LEU A 174 7.76 49.99 7.29
N SER A 175 8.70 49.04 7.19
CA SER A 175 10.01 49.27 6.57
C SER A 175 9.93 49.64 5.08
N THR A 176 8.81 49.33 4.42
CA THR A 176 8.55 49.57 3.00
C THR A 176 7.47 50.62 2.76
N ALA A 177 7.14 51.42 3.78
CA ALA A 177 6.09 52.45 3.74
C ALA A 177 4.67 51.94 3.42
N ARG A 178 4.41 50.64 3.61
CA ARG A 178 3.08 50.03 3.59
C ARG A 178 2.39 50.26 4.94
N PHE A 179 2.13 51.53 5.25
CA PHE A 179 1.74 51.97 6.59
C PHE A 179 0.43 51.34 7.07
N LYS A 180 -0.57 51.24 6.19
CA LYS A 180 -1.88 50.68 6.53
C LYS A 180 -1.77 49.19 6.87
N GLU A 181 -1.10 48.40 6.02
CA GLU A 181 -0.89 46.97 6.26
C GLU A 181 -0.05 46.72 7.51
N GLY A 182 0.96 47.57 7.74
CA GLY A 182 1.79 47.52 8.93
C GLY A 182 1.00 47.75 10.22
N GLU A 183 0.19 48.81 10.27
CA GLU A 183 -0.67 49.11 11.41
C GLU A 183 -1.68 48.00 11.68
N GLU A 184 -2.36 47.50 10.64
CA GLU A 184 -3.34 46.43 10.76
C GLU A 184 -2.70 45.16 11.33
N ALA A 185 -1.53 44.77 10.84
CA ALA A 185 -0.77 43.64 11.36
C ALA A 185 -0.38 43.84 12.84
N GLY A 186 0.05 45.04 13.22
CA GLY A 186 0.37 45.38 14.61
C GLY A 186 -0.84 45.24 15.53
N PHE A 187 -1.98 45.84 15.18
CA PHE A 187 -3.20 45.73 15.98
C PHE A 187 -3.74 44.30 16.03
N GLU A 188 -3.63 43.54 14.95
CA GLU A 188 -3.98 42.13 14.94
C GLU A 188 -3.09 41.32 15.89
N ALA A 189 -1.78 41.60 15.96
CA ALA A 189 -0.88 40.97 16.93
C ALA A 189 -1.39 41.13 18.36
N TYR A 190 -1.81 42.34 18.74
CA TYR A 190 -2.38 42.59 20.07
C TYR A 190 -3.70 41.86 20.31
N ARG A 191 -4.61 41.82 19.31
CA ARG A 191 -5.90 41.12 19.40
C ARG A 191 -5.75 39.61 19.55
N LEU A 192 -4.69 39.04 19.00
CA LEU A 192 -4.39 37.61 19.10
C LEU A 192 -3.96 37.19 20.51
N LEU A 193 -3.55 38.12 21.38
CA LEU A 193 -3.18 37.79 22.74
C LEU A 193 -4.41 37.31 23.54
N PRO A 194 -4.35 36.11 24.17
CA PRO A 194 -5.47 35.56 24.91
C PRO A 194 -5.75 36.40 26.16
N PRO A 195 -6.97 36.37 26.72
CA PRO A 195 -7.31 37.07 27.97
C PRO A 195 -6.34 36.74 29.13
N THR A 196 -5.81 35.52 29.14
CA THR A 196 -4.84 35.01 30.13
C THR A 196 -3.39 35.48 29.92
N ALA A 197 -3.09 36.19 28.83
CA ALA A 197 -1.74 36.70 28.56
C ALA A 197 -1.25 37.59 29.71
N THR A 198 0.04 37.45 30.06
CA THR A 198 0.65 38.23 31.13
C THR A 198 0.64 39.73 30.79
N LEU A 199 0.62 40.55 31.84
CA LEU A 199 0.69 42.00 31.66
C LEU A 199 2.02 42.41 30.99
N GLU A 200 3.12 41.71 31.28
CA GLU A 200 4.41 41.90 30.61
C GLU A 200 4.33 41.63 29.10
N SER A 201 3.65 40.56 28.69
CA SER A 201 3.45 40.25 27.26
C SER A 201 2.62 41.33 26.58
N ARG A 202 1.50 41.75 27.20
CA ARG A 202 0.67 42.85 26.68
C ARG A 202 1.48 44.14 26.58
N LYS A 203 2.24 44.50 27.62
CA LYS A 203 3.12 45.66 27.62
C LYS A 203 4.11 45.60 26.48
N SER A 204 4.75 44.46 26.25
CA SER A 204 5.76 44.31 25.19
C SER A 204 5.18 44.56 23.80
N VAL A 205 4.05 43.92 23.48
CA VAL A 205 3.37 44.10 22.18
C VAL A 205 2.87 45.54 22.04
N LEU A 206 2.27 46.09 23.10
CA LEU A 206 1.83 47.49 23.16
C LEU A 206 2.97 48.51 23.27
N GLN A 207 4.21 48.09 23.41
CA GLN A 207 5.35 49.00 23.33
C GLN A 207 5.85 49.02 21.89
N GLU A 208 5.93 47.85 21.26
CA GLU A 208 6.44 47.65 19.91
C GLU A 208 5.58 48.34 18.85
N ILE A 209 4.25 48.16 18.90
CA ILE A 209 3.34 48.84 17.97
C ILE A 209 3.42 50.36 18.16
N ALA A 210 3.58 50.85 19.39
CA ALA A 210 3.67 52.28 19.72
C ALA A 210 4.87 52.94 19.03
N LEU A 211 6.00 52.23 19.02
CA LEU A 211 7.25 52.66 18.42
C LEU A 211 7.23 52.55 16.91
N ALA A 212 6.68 51.45 16.41
CA ALA A 212 6.62 51.18 14.98
C ALA A 212 5.68 52.17 14.28
N CYS A 213 4.55 52.50 14.91
CA CYS A 213 3.56 53.44 14.37
C CYS A 213 3.88 54.92 14.67
N TYR A 214 5.04 55.24 15.28
CA TYR A 214 5.42 56.61 15.62
C TYR A 214 5.51 57.53 14.38
N GLY A 215 4.63 58.54 14.36
CA GLY A 215 4.52 59.53 13.28
C GLY A 215 3.64 59.08 12.10
N ILE A 216 2.92 57.96 12.22
CA ILE A 216 1.86 57.59 11.28
C ILE A 216 0.54 58.21 11.77
N LYS A 217 -0.20 58.87 10.87
CA LYS A 217 -1.48 59.50 11.20
C LYS A 217 -2.58 58.43 11.27
N ASN A 218 -3.00 58.08 12.49
CA ASN A 218 -4.10 57.16 12.70
C ASN A 218 -5.04 57.66 13.82
N LYS A 219 -6.36 57.60 13.56
CA LYS A 219 -7.40 58.02 14.50
C LYS A 219 -7.52 57.10 15.72
N ASP A 220 -7.17 55.83 15.57
CA ASP A 220 -7.24 54.81 16.61
C ASP A 220 -5.99 54.79 17.50
N PHE A 221 -4.93 55.53 17.14
CA PHE A 221 -3.68 55.57 17.89
C PHE A 221 -3.86 56.05 19.33
N LEU A 222 -4.79 57.00 19.56
CA LEU A 222 -5.09 57.48 20.91
C LEU A 222 -5.68 56.37 21.80
N ALA A 223 -6.61 55.56 21.27
CA ALA A 223 -7.21 54.45 21.99
C ALA A 223 -6.15 53.41 22.38
N TYR A 224 -5.19 53.18 21.48
CA TYR A 224 -4.05 52.33 21.76
C TYR A 224 -3.15 52.89 22.87
N LEU A 225 -2.82 54.19 22.87
CA LEU A 225 -2.03 54.79 23.94
C LEU A 225 -2.73 54.65 25.30
N GLN A 226 -4.07 54.78 25.32
CA GLN A 226 -4.87 54.59 26.53
C GLN A 226 -4.80 53.14 27.04
N GLU A 227 -4.88 52.15 26.16
CA GLU A 227 -4.68 50.75 26.53
C GLU A 227 -3.26 50.47 27.02
N TYR A 228 -2.24 51.04 26.37
CA TYR A 228 -0.85 50.91 26.81
C TYR A 228 -0.64 51.52 28.21
N GLN A 229 -1.20 52.72 28.45
CA GLN A 229 -1.18 53.35 29.76
C GLN A 229 -1.83 52.47 30.83
N LYS A 230 -3.04 51.93 30.56
CA LYS A 230 -3.75 51.07 31.50
C LYS A 230 -2.94 49.83 31.90
N VAL A 231 -2.26 49.20 30.94
CA VAL A 231 -1.39 48.05 31.21
C VAL A 231 -0.18 48.47 32.05
N LEU A 232 0.44 49.62 31.76
CA LEU A 232 1.56 50.15 32.52
C LEU A 232 1.19 50.49 33.97
N ASP A 233 0.07 51.18 34.17
CA ASP A 233 -0.42 51.57 35.50
C ASP A 233 -0.66 50.32 36.37
N THR A 234 -1.35 49.32 35.80
CA THR A 234 -1.60 48.04 36.48
C THR A 234 -0.29 47.30 36.84
N LEU A 235 0.74 47.39 36.00
CA LEU A 235 2.04 46.78 36.26
C LEU A 235 2.83 47.54 37.34
N SER A 236 2.82 48.86 37.28
CA SER A 236 3.49 49.74 38.23
C SER A 236 2.97 49.51 39.65
N ASP A 237 1.64 49.44 39.80
CA ASP A 237 0.96 49.15 41.07
C ASP A 237 1.37 47.79 41.65
N ARG A 238 1.51 46.76 40.80
CA ARG A 238 1.93 45.41 41.24
C ARG A 238 3.40 45.33 41.63
N LYS A 239 4.29 46.06 40.94
CA LYS A 239 5.74 46.03 41.19
C LYS A 239 6.19 47.03 42.25
N ASN A 240 5.30 47.91 42.70
CA ASN A 240 5.56 48.97 43.67
C ASN A 240 6.74 49.89 43.25
N ARG A 241 6.95 50.03 41.92
CA ARG A 241 8.01 50.85 41.33
C ARG A 241 7.66 51.19 39.87
N PRO A 242 7.65 52.49 39.51
CA PRO A 242 7.39 52.89 38.13
C PRO A 242 8.56 52.52 37.20
N GLU A 243 8.23 51.92 36.05
CA GLU A 243 9.18 51.63 34.97
C GLU A 243 9.48 52.92 34.19
N SER A 244 10.45 53.71 34.67
CA SER A 244 10.74 55.08 34.19
C SER A 244 10.82 55.23 32.67
N TYR A 245 11.41 54.26 31.94
CA TYR A 245 11.58 54.39 30.48
C TYR A 245 10.29 54.13 29.69
N SER A 246 9.40 53.25 30.18
CA SER A 246 8.13 52.93 29.51
C SER A 246 7.15 54.09 29.63
N TYR A 247 7.14 54.76 30.79
CA TYR A 247 6.40 56.01 30.97
C TYR A 247 7.00 57.15 30.15
N LEU A 248 8.33 57.29 30.07
CA LEU A 248 8.94 58.29 29.18
C LEU A 248 8.48 58.10 27.72
N LEU A 249 8.45 56.85 27.24
CA LEU A 249 7.95 56.54 25.90
C LEU A 249 6.48 56.92 25.75
N LEU A 250 5.62 56.47 26.66
CA LEU A 250 4.18 56.74 26.64
C LEU A 250 3.90 58.26 26.60
N GLU A 251 4.51 59.01 27.52
CA GLU A 251 4.31 60.46 27.64
C GLU A 251 4.87 61.19 26.41
N SER A 252 5.97 60.72 25.82
CA SER A 252 6.49 61.25 24.56
C SER A 252 5.52 61.06 23.40
N LEU A 253 4.87 59.89 23.31
CA LEU A 253 3.90 59.60 22.26
C LEU A 253 2.60 60.39 22.42
N TYR A 254 2.12 60.57 23.66
CA TYR A 254 0.99 61.46 23.93
C TYR A 254 1.30 62.92 23.55
N ALA A 255 2.47 63.42 23.96
CA ALA A 255 2.90 64.76 23.61
C ALA A 255 2.96 64.93 22.09
N ASP A 256 3.61 64.02 21.35
CA ASP A 256 3.66 64.11 19.88
C ASP A 256 2.28 64.04 19.23
N TYR A 257 1.40 63.15 19.72
CA TYR A 257 0.02 63.05 19.24
C TYR A 257 -0.73 64.39 19.39
N PHE A 258 -0.69 64.99 20.58
CA PHE A 258 -1.37 66.27 20.81
C PHE A 258 -0.75 67.44 20.07
N LEU A 259 0.57 67.45 19.86
CA LEU A 259 1.23 68.44 18.99
C LEU A 259 0.73 68.33 17.55
N ASN A 260 0.60 67.11 17.01
CA ASN A 260 0.09 66.87 15.65
C ASN A 260 -1.39 67.26 15.50
N GLU A 261 -2.19 67.14 16.56
CA GLU A 261 -3.59 67.58 16.61
C GLU A 261 -3.76 69.09 16.88
N GLY A 262 -2.66 69.83 17.09
CA GLY A 262 -2.68 71.26 17.42
C GLY A 262 -3.17 71.58 18.84
N LYS A 263 -3.25 70.58 19.72
CA LYS A 263 -3.70 70.67 21.12
C LYS A 263 -2.53 70.99 22.05
N LEU A 264 -2.09 72.25 22.02
CA LEU A 264 -0.83 72.66 22.67
C LEU A 264 -0.85 72.55 24.20
N GLU A 265 -2.00 72.81 24.84
CA GLU A 265 -2.10 72.75 26.30
C GLU A 265 -2.06 71.32 26.82
N GLU A 266 -2.75 70.39 26.15
CA GLU A 266 -2.67 68.96 26.42
C GLU A 266 -1.25 68.44 26.17
N ALA A 267 -0.62 68.84 25.06
CA ALA A 267 0.77 68.48 24.79
C ALA A 267 1.73 68.95 25.91
N ARG A 268 1.53 70.16 26.44
CA ARG A 268 2.36 70.72 27.53
C ARG A 268 2.28 69.89 28.81
N LEU A 269 1.11 69.33 29.12
CA LEU A 269 0.95 68.44 30.28
C LEU A 269 1.84 67.20 30.15
N HIS A 270 1.86 66.59 28.97
CA HIS A 270 2.65 65.40 28.69
C HIS A 270 4.16 65.70 28.60
N LEU A 271 4.55 66.85 28.02
CA LEU A 271 5.95 67.32 28.02
C LEU A 271 6.50 67.44 29.45
N LYS A 272 5.73 68.02 30.38
CA LYS A 272 6.13 68.11 31.79
C LYS A 272 6.37 66.73 32.43
N LYS A 273 5.49 65.77 32.14
CA LYS A 273 5.65 64.39 32.63
C LYS A 273 6.84 63.68 31.99
N MET A 274 7.16 63.97 30.72
CA MET A 274 8.37 63.43 30.10
C MET A 274 9.63 63.81 30.88
N ASP A 275 9.72 65.06 31.37
CA ASP A 275 10.86 65.52 32.16
C ASP A 275 11.01 64.75 33.48
N GLU A 276 9.90 64.37 34.12
CA GLU A 276 9.89 63.59 35.37
C GLU A 276 10.50 62.18 35.17
N TYR A 277 10.38 61.61 33.97
CA TYR A 277 10.87 60.28 33.63
C TYR A 277 12.19 60.25 32.85
N PHE A 278 12.71 61.41 32.45
CA PHE A 278 13.95 61.51 31.70
C PHE A 278 15.17 61.25 32.60
N SER A 279 16.11 60.44 32.09
CA SER A 279 17.42 60.23 32.72
C SER A 279 18.49 60.00 31.65
N PRO A 280 19.75 60.45 31.86
CA PRO A 280 20.87 60.15 30.96
C PRO A 280 21.10 58.64 30.75
N THR A 281 20.73 57.82 31.73
CA THR A 281 20.84 56.35 31.65
C THR A 281 19.61 55.68 31.05
N THR A 282 18.57 56.46 30.68
CA THR A 282 17.38 55.93 30.03
C THR A 282 17.73 55.41 28.64
N TYR A 283 16.94 54.44 28.21
CA TYR A 283 17.06 53.79 26.92
C TYR A 283 17.14 54.78 25.74
N ILE A 284 18.14 54.60 24.87
CA ILE A 284 18.57 55.56 23.83
C ILE A 284 17.41 55.98 22.92
N PRO A 285 16.59 55.07 22.38
CA PRO A 285 15.39 55.42 21.63
C PRO A 285 14.41 56.36 22.33
N CYS A 286 14.10 56.12 23.60
CA CYS A 286 13.17 56.96 24.35
C CYS A 286 13.75 58.37 24.52
N ARG A 287 15.06 58.48 24.77
CA ARG A 287 15.77 59.77 24.83
C ARG A 287 15.79 60.48 23.47
N GLY A 288 15.97 59.74 22.37
CA GLY A 288 15.91 60.32 21.02
C GLY A 288 14.52 60.83 20.66
N LEU A 289 13.48 60.07 21.02
CA LEU A 289 12.10 60.48 20.89
C LEU A 289 11.81 61.73 21.73
N TYR A 290 12.25 61.76 22.99
CA TYR A 290 12.15 62.94 23.85
C TYR A 290 12.68 64.21 23.17
N TYR A 291 13.89 64.16 22.60
CA TYR A 291 14.47 65.31 21.90
C TYR A 291 13.70 65.67 20.62
N ASN A 292 13.21 64.68 19.87
CA ASN A 292 12.40 64.92 18.68
C ASN A 292 11.08 65.63 19.01
N VAL A 293 10.40 65.21 20.07
CA VAL A 293 9.12 65.81 20.51
C VAL A 293 9.33 67.24 21.02
N TYR A 294 10.39 67.49 21.80
CA TYR A 294 10.74 68.84 22.21
C TYR A 294 11.13 69.74 21.02
N ALA A 295 11.86 69.20 20.04
CA ALA A 295 12.16 69.94 18.81
C ALA A 295 10.88 70.32 18.06
N HIS A 296 9.90 69.41 18.00
CA HIS A 296 8.59 69.66 17.39
C HIS A 296 7.81 70.74 18.15
N TYR A 297 7.73 70.66 19.47
CA TYR A 297 7.09 71.67 20.32
C TYR A 297 7.70 73.06 20.14
N TYR A 298 9.03 73.17 20.26
CA TYR A 298 9.73 74.45 20.12
C TYR A 298 9.58 75.04 18.72
N ARG A 299 9.52 74.20 17.68
CA ARG A 299 9.23 74.63 16.31
C ARG A 299 7.84 75.23 16.20
N ILE A 300 6.80 74.61 16.80
CA ILE A 300 5.42 75.12 16.79
C ILE A 300 5.31 76.49 17.48
N ILE A 301 5.94 76.65 18.64
CA ILE A 301 5.94 77.92 19.38
C ILE A 301 6.97 78.94 18.86
N LYS A 302 7.66 78.63 17.75
CA LYS A 302 8.64 79.48 17.05
C LYS A 302 9.90 79.80 17.86
N GLU A 303 10.23 79.00 18.86
CA GLU A 303 11.50 79.07 19.59
C GLU A 303 12.58 78.27 18.85
N TYR A 304 12.97 78.75 17.67
CA TYR A 304 13.78 77.98 16.72
C TYR A 304 15.17 77.57 17.25
N ASP A 305 15.83 78.40 18.08
CA ASP A 305 17.13 78.05 18.65
C ASP A 305 17.06 76.80 19.53
N LYS A 306 16.01 76.69 20.36
CA LYS A 306 15.77 75.50 21.19
C LYS A 306 15.36 74.30 20.33
N ALA A 307 14.58 74.51 19.28
CA ALA A 307 14.20 73.47 18.34
C ALA A 307 15.43 72.88 17.61
N LEU A 308 16.36 73.74 17.17
CA LEU A 308 17.62 73.34 16.54
C LEU A 308 18.53 72.58 17.52
N ALA A 309 18.66 73.04 18.77
CA ALA A 309 19.43 72.35 19.80
C ALA A 309 18.86 70.94 20.10
N CYS A 310 17.54 70.83 20.24
CA CYS A 310 16.89 69.54 20.50
C CYS A 310 17.04 68.58 19.29
N SER A 311 16.81 69.07 18.08
CA SER A 311 16.99 68.24 16.87
C SER A 311 18.43 67.80 16.66
N GLN A 312 19.42 68.62 17.02
CA GLN A 312 20.83 68.24 16.99
C GLN A 312 21.14 67.11 18.00
N ASN A 313 20.65 67.22 19.25
CA ASN A 313 20.78 66.15 20.25
C ASN A 313 20.14 64.84 19.76
N ALA A 314 18.98 64.92 19.09
CA ALA A 314 18.34 63.76 18.49
C ALA A 314 19.19 63.14 17.37
N ILE A 315 19.81 63.96 16.50
CA ILE A 315 20.71 63.48 15.45
C ILE A 315 21.93 62.79 16.05
N GLU A 316 22.62 63.42 17.00
CA GLU A 316 23.82 62.85 17.64
C GLU A 316 23.53 61.52 18.31
N LEU A 317 22.39 61.43 19.00
CA LEU A 317 21.99 60.23 19.71
C LEU A 317 21.52 59.11 18.77
N LEU A 318 20.79 59.46 17.70
CA LEU A 318 20.10 58.48 16.86
C LEU A 318 20.85 58.10 15.58
N SER A 319 21.71 58.96 15.03
CA SER A 319 22.39 58.70 13.75
C SER A 319 23.22 57.41 13.77
N ALA A 320 23.83 57.06 14.91
CA ALA A 320 24.57 55.83 15.07
C ALA A 320 23.67 54.58 15.22
N VAL A 321 22.37 54.74 15.48
CA VAL A 321 21.41 53.65 15.73
C VAL A 321 20.27 53.56 14.69
N THR A 322 20.32 54.36 13.63
CA THR A 322 19.35 54.34 12.54
C THR A 322 20.01 54.02 11.20
N ASP A 323 19.33 53.26 10.37
CA ASP A 323 19.82 52.66 9.11
C ASP A 323 19.97 53.66 8.00
N ASP A 324 19.17 54.71 8.07
CA ASP A 324 19.24 55.87 7.21
C ASP A 324 20.29 56.87 7.73
N GLU A 325 21.15 56.48 8.68
CA GLU A 325 22.14 57.36 9.34
C GLU A 325 21.49 58.62 9.97
N GLY A 326 20.23 58.51 10.36
CA GLY A 326 19.46 59.59 10.96
C GLY A 326 18.89 60.55 9.93
N LEU A 327 18.78 60.13 8.65
CA LEU A 327 18.23 60.91 7.54
C LEU A 327 16.89 61.56 7.92
N ARG A 328 15.97 60.83 8.55
CA ARG A 328 14.68 61.40 9.02
C ARG A 328 14.89 62.58 9.98
N ASN A 329 15.76 62.43 10.97
CA ASN A 329 16.04 63.49 11.96
C ASN A 329 16.78 64.67 11.32
N LYS A 330 17.71 64.42 10.39
CA LYS A 330 18.43 65.44 9.63
C LYS A 330 17.51 66.23 8.69
N ILE A 331 16.53 65.57 8.07
CA ILE A 331 15.48 66.22 7.27
C ILE A 331 14.60 67.11 8.16
N ALA A 332 14.20 66.62 9.33
CA ALA A 332 13.44 67.42 10.29
C ALA A 332 14.22 68.66 10.75
N HIS A 333 15.52 68.50 11.05
CA HIS A 333 16.42 69.61 11.39
C HIS A 333 16.54 70.63 10.27
N ALA A 334 16.70 70.17 9.01
CA ALA A 334 16.72 71.07 7.85
C ALA A 334 15.41 71.84 7.70
N GLY A 335 14.26 71.22 8.00
CA GLY A 335 12.97 71.90 8.03
C GLY A 335 12.87 72.99 9.11
N ILE A 336 13.45 72.75 10.29
CA ILE A 336 13.54 73.77 11.35
C ILE A 336 14.43 74.94 10.92
N LEU A 337 15.56 74.67 10.25
CA LEU A 337 16.43 75.73 9.69
C LEU A 337 15.68 76.62 8.69
N THR A 338 14.85 76.03 7.83
CA THR A 338 14.00 76.77 6.89
C THR A 338 13.01 77.67 7.61
N ASP A 339 12.28 77.15 8.61
CA ASP A 339 11.30 77.92 9.37
C ASP A 339 11.96 79.05 10.19
N ALA A 340 13.21 78.85 10.59
CA ALA A 340 14.05 79.85 11.27
C ALA A 340 14.61 80.93 10.32
N GLY A 341 14.37 80.83 9.01
CA GLY A 341 14.90 81.75 8.01
C GLY A 341 16.37 81.54 7.64
N GLN A 342 17.00 80.44 8.08
CA GLN A 342 18.42 80.10 7.79
C GLN A 342 18.54 79.34 6.46
N ALA A 343 18.09 79.96 5.37
CA ALA A 343 18.05 79.35 4.04
C ALA A 343 19.45 78.99 3.50
N ASP A 344 20.47 79.77 3.86
CA ASP A 344 21.89 79.56 3.54
C ASP A 344 22.42 78.21 4.05
N LYS A 345 21.95 77.76 5.22
CA LYS A 345 22.29 76.46 5.79
C LYS A 345 21.33 75.35 5.35
N ALA A 346 20.04 75.66 5.23
CA ALA A 346 19.00 74.67 4.93
C ALA A 346 19.13 74.09 3.51
N ILE A 347 19.34 74.93 2.50
CA ILE A 347 19.37 74.51 1.08
C ILE A 347 20.49 73.48 0.79
N PRO A 348 21.77 73.73 1.12
CA PRO A 348 22.83 72.75 0.84
C PRO A 348 22.64 71.45 1.63
N LEU A 349 22.11 71.55 2.85
CA LEU A 349 21.77 70.37 3.65
C LEU A 349 20.66 69.55 2.99
N PHE A 350 19.57 70.18 2.54
CA PHE A 350 18.50 69.49 1.82
C PHE A 350 18.98 68.83 0.54
N GLN A 351 19.83 69.49 -0.25
CA GLN A 351 20.40 68.90 -1.47
C GLN A 351 21.21 67.64 -1.16
N SER A 352 22.06 67.69 -0.13
CA SER A 352 22.83 66.54 0.32
C SER A 352 21.93 65.39 0.81
N LEU A 353 20.91 65.71 1.63
CA LEU A 353 19.99 64.72 2.17
C LEU A 353 19.09 64.11 1.09
N LEU A 354 18.64 64.88 0.10
CA LEU A 354 17.84 64.38 -1.01
C LEU A 354 18.64 63.40 -1.89
N ALA A 355 19.89 63.73 -2.21
CA ALA A 355 20.76 62.82 -2.96
C ALA A 355 21.00 61.49 -2.22
N LYS A 356 21.24 61.56 -0.90
CA LYS A 356 21.36 60.36 -0.05
C LYS A 356 20.06 59.57 0.00
N LYS A 357 18.92 60.26 0.14
CA LYS A 357 17.58 59.65 0.14
C LYS A 357 17.34 58.88 -1.15
N ASP A 358 17.57 59.51 -2.31
CA ASP A 358 17.36 58.90 -3.62
C ASP A 358 18.26 57.69 -3.83
N SER A 359 19.54 57.80 -3.45
CA SER A 359 20.48 56.68 -3.52
C SER A 359 20.04 55.50 -2.64
N PHE A 360 19.60 55.76 -1.42
CA PHE A 360 19.10 54.73 -0.49
C PHE A 360 17.85 54.03 -1.03
N TYR A 361 16.82 54.78 -1.43
CA TYR A 361 15.58 54.18 -1.94
C TYR A 361 15.76 53.46 -3.28
N ARG A 362 16.66 53.92 -4.15
CA ARG A 362 17.02 53.18 -5.37
C ARG A 362 17.68 51.84 -5.05
N ALA A 363 18.65 51.82 -4.12
CA ALA A 363 19.29 50.58 -3.70
C ALA A 363 18.28 49.60 -3.08
N LEU A 364 17.38 50.10 -2.22
CA LEU A 364 16.30 49.30 -1.64
C LEU A 364 15.36 48.72 -2.70
N SER A 365 14.89 49.55 -3.65
CA SER A 365 13.98 49.12 -4.72
C SER A 365 14.62 48.07 -5.65
N ILE A 366 15.90 48.24 -5.99
CA ILE A 366 16.65 47.25 -6.80
C ILE A 366 16.78 45.93 -6.03
N SER A 367 17.12 45.99 -4.73
CA SER A 367 17.23 44.81 -3.87
C SER A 367 15.91 44.02 -3.84
N GLN A 368 14.79 44.72 -3.60
CA GLN A 368 13.46 44.10 -3.58
C GLN A 368 13.07 43.49 -4.92
N THR A 369 13.36 44.18 -6.02
CA THR A 369 13.08 43.68 -7.36
C THR A 369 13.86 42.38 -7.62
N ASN A 370 15.15 42.36 -7.28
CA ASN A 370 15.99 41.16 -7.41
C ASN A 370 15.49 40.02 -6.52
N GLU A 371 15.06 40.31 -5.30
CA GLU A 371 14.49 39.33 -4.36
C GLU A 371 13.23 38.67 -4.96
N ILE A 372 12.29 39.46 -5.49
CA ILE A 372 11.10 38.94 -6.16
C ILE A 372 11.46 38.02 -7.34
N TYR A 373 12.46 38.39 -8.14
CA TYR A 373 12.95 37.55 -9.23
C TYR A 373 13.57 36.25 -8.73
N GLN A 374 14.38 36.29 -7.67
CA GLN A 374 14.99 35.10 -7.07
C GLN A 374 13.95 34.17 -6.48
N MET A 375 12.96 34.69 -5.75
CA MET A 375 11.86 33.91 -5.20
C MET A 375 11.06 33.24 -6.32
N ARG A 376 10.69 33.99 -7.36
CA ARG A 376 9.99 33.42 -8.53
C ARG A 376 10.80 32.32 -9.21
N ASN A 377 12.11 32.49 -9.35
CA ASN A 377 12.98 31.46 -9.91
C ASN A 377 13.03 30.21 -9.01
N MET A 378 13.05 30.39 -7.69
CA MET A 378 13.00 29.29 -6.73
C MET A 378 11.67 28.52 -6.82
N ASP A 379 10.54 29.24 -6.89
CA ASP A 379 9.22 28.63 -7.05
C ASP A 379 9.13 27.81 -8.35
N ASN A 380 9.69 28.32 -9.45
CA ASN A 380 9.77 27.59 -10.70
C ASN A 380 10.60 26.30 -10.55
N LEU A 381 11.76 26.37 -9.87
CA LEU A 381 12.61 25.19 -9.62
C LEU A 381 11.92 24.16 -8.71
N LEU A 382 11.17 24.61 -7.70
CA LEU A 382 10.38 23.75 -6.84
C LEU A 382 9.27 23.05 -7.63
N LEU A 383 8.56 23.79 -8.48
CA LEU A 383 7.54 23.25 -9.37
C LEU A 383 8.12 22.21 -10.33
N GLU A 384 9.27 22.49 -10.97
CA GLU A 384 9.99 21.54 -11.82
C GLU A 384 10.39 20.27 -11.04
N LYS A 385 10.88 20.43 -9.81
CA LYS A 385 11.24 19.30 -8.93
C LYS A 385 10.03 18.45 -8.57
N GLU A 386 8.87 19.06 -8.29
CA GLU A 386 7.62 18.33 -8.02
C GLU A 386 7.13 17.58 -9.26
N GLN A 387 7.15 18.23 -10.43
CA GLN A 387 6.81 17.60 -11.70
C GLN A 387 7.74 16.42 -12.01
N TYR A 388 9.04 16.57 -11.77
CA TYR A 388 10.02 15.50 -11.94
C TYR A 388 9.74 14.31 -11.01
N LYS A 389 9.43 14.56 -9.72
CA LYS A 389 9.02 13.50 -8.79
C LYS A 389 7.76 12.78 -9.25
N ALA A 390 6.75 13.53 -9.72
CA ALA A 390 5.53 12.94 -10.25
C ALA A 390 5.80 12.08 -11.50
N MET A 391 6.64 12.58 -12.43
CA MET A 391 7.07 11.84 -13.61
C MET A 391 7.75 10.53 -13.24
N VAL A 392 8.69 10.54 -12.29
CA VAL A 392 9.37 9.34 -11.79
C VAL A 392 8.35 8.37 -11.15
N HIS A 393 7.41 8.88 -10.36
CA HIS A 393 6.37 8.07 -9.73
C HIS A 393 5.48 7.38 -10.77
N TYR A 394 5.00 8.11 -11.78
CA TYR A 394 4.19 7.54 -12.86
C TYR A 394 4.98 6.56 -13.74
N ALA A 395 6.25 6.84 -14.01
CA ALA A 395 7.13 5.90 -14.72
C ALA A 395 7.28 4.57 -13.95
N GLY A 396 7.44 4.63 -12.63
CA GLY A 396 7.47 3.44 -11.77
C GLY A 396 6.17 2.63 -11.82
N LEU A 397 5.02 3.29 -11.72
CA LEU A 397 3.70 2.64 -11.86
C LEU A 397 3.52 2.00 -13.25
N GLY A 398 3.97 2.66 -14.31
CA GLY A 398 3.94 2.13 -15.68
C GLY A 398 4.78 0.85 -15.83
N LEU A 399 5.99 0.82 -15.26
CA LEU A 399 6.84 -0.38 -15.27
C LEU A 399 6.20 -1.56 -14.53
N ILE A 400 5.55 -1.30 -13.38
CA ILE A 400 4.83 -2.34 -12.63
C ILE A 400 3.66 -2.89 -13.45
N ALA A 401 2.89 -2.01 -14.11
CA ALA A 401 1.77 -2.42 -14.96
C ALA A 401 2.23 -3.30 -16.15
N ILE A 402 3.34 -2.94 -16.79
CA ILE A 402 3.95 -3.73 -17.87
C ILE A 402 4.38 -5.11 -17.35
N ALA A 403 5.03 -5.17 -16.19
CA ALA A 403 5.44 -6.44 -15.57
C ALA A 403 4.23 -7.34 -15.28
N LEU A 404 3.14 -6.78 -14.74
CA LEU A 404 1.90 -7.52 -14.49
C LEU A 404 1.24 -8.02 -15.78
N LEU A 405 1.25 -7.21 -16.85
CA LEU A 405 0.75 -7.59 -18.18
C LEU A 405 1.52 -8.75 -18.79
N ILE A 406 2.82 -8.89 -18.49
CA ILE A 406 3.64 -10.00 -18.95
C ILE A 406 3.47 -11.24 -18.05
N LEU A 407 3.44 -11.05 -16.73
CA LEU A 407 3.40 -12.16 -15.77
C LEU A 407 2.04 -12.86 -15.75
N THR A 408 0.94 -12.12 -15.82
CA THR A 408 -0.41 -12.70 -15.70
C THR A 408 -0.72 -13.72 -16.81
N PRO A 409 -0.48 -13.47 -18.11
CA PRO A 409 -0.68 -14.48 -19.15
C PRO A 409 0.28 -15.65 -19.03
N SER A 410 1.54 -15.42 -18.59
CA SER A 410 2.51 -16.49 -18.39
C SER A 410 2.05 -17.47 -17.31
N VAL A 411 1.56 -16.98 -16.18
CA VAL A 411 1.03 -17.83 -15.10
C VAL A 411 -0.20 -18.60 -15.58
N ILE A 412 -1.11 -17.93 -16.29
CA ILE A 412 -2.30 -18.57 -16.87
C ILE A 412 -1.89 -19.70 -17.85
N ARG A 413 -0.93 -19.45 -18.73
CA ARG A 413 -0.41 -20.45 -19.68
C ARG A 413 0.19 -21.64 -18.96
N ILE A 414 1.01 -21.42 -17.94
CA ILE A 414 1.62 -22.48 -17.13
C ILE A 414 0.53 -23.35 -16.46
N TYR A 415 -0.52 -22.72 -15.93
CA TYR A 415 -1.66 -23.42 -15.34
C TYR A 415 -2.38 -24.33 -16.34
N TYR A 416 -2.70 -23.83 -17.54
CA TYR A 416 -3.37 -24.62 -18.58
C TYR A 416 -2.52 -25.80 -19.07
N VAL A 417 -1.22 -25.58 -19.29
CA VAL A 417 -0.29 -26.64 -19.72
C VAL A 417 -0.22 -27.75 -18.67
N ARG A 418 -0.07 -27.41 -17.38
CA ARG A 418 -0.07 -28.41 -16.29
C ARG A 418 -1.37 -29.19 -16.21
N LYS A 419 -2.51 -28.52 -16.39
CA LYS A 419 -3.83 -29.17 -16.38
C LYS A 419 -3.99 -30.15 -17.54
N LYS A 420 -3.50 -29.80 -18.73
CA LYS A 420 -3.54 -30.67 -19.92
C LYS A 420 -2.66 -31.90 -19.72
N LEU A 421 -1.42 -31.71 -19.27
CA LEU A 421 -0.48 -32.81 -19.02
C LEU A 421 -1.03 -33.85 -18.04
N LYS A 422 -1.68 -33.41 -16.95
CA LYS A 422 -2.29 -34.34 -15.98
C LYS A 422 -3.40 -35.20 -16.59
N LYS A 423 -4.23 -34.64 -17.47
CA LYS A 423 -5.29 -35.40 -18.15
C LYS A 423 -4.71 -36.43 -19.11
N GLU A 424 -3.72 -36.04 -19.90
CA GLU A 424 -3.06 -36.95 -20.85
C GLU A 424 -2.36 -38.10 -20.11
N GLU A 425 -1.74 -37.82 -18.96
CA GLU A 425 -1.12 -38.86 -18.11
C GLU A 425 -2.16 -39.88 -17.60
N GLU A 426 -3.32 -39.41 -17.13
CA GLU A 426 -4.41 -40.29 -16.68
C GLU A 426 -4.98 -41.14 -17.82
N GLU A 427 -5.16 -40.57 -19.01
CA GLU A 427 -5.64 -41.29 -20.20
C GLU A 427 -4.65 -42.36 -20.65
N ILE A 428 -3.35 -42.03 -20.72
CA ILE A 428 -2.28 -42.98 -21.06
C ILE A 428 -2.27 -44.14 -20.06
N ARG A 429 -2.37 -43.85 -18.75
CA ARG A 429 -2.39 -44.88 -17.71
C ARG A 429 -3.61 -45.81 -17.85
N LYS A 430 -4.78 -45.28 -18.21
CA LYS A 430 -6.00 -46.07 -18.43
C LYS A 430 -5.87 -46.97 -19.66
N MET A 431 -5.40 -46.42 -20.78
CA MET A 431 -5.18 -47.17 -22.02
C MET A 431 -4.19 -48.31 -21.83
N SER A 432 -3.09 -48.07 -21.11
CA SER A 432 -2.09 -49.10 -20.80
C SER A 432 -2.68 -50.27 -20.01
N ARG A 433 -3.58 -50.01 -19.05
CA ARG A 433 -4.22 -51.07 -18.26
C ARG A 433 -5.13 -51.96 -19.11
N ILE A 434 -5.93 -51.36 -20.00
CA ILE A 434 -6.81 -52.10 -20.91
C ILE A 434 -6.00 -53.00 -21.85
N ALA A 435 -4.86 -52.51 -22.36
CA ALA A 435 -3.98 -53.29 -23.22
C ALA A 435 -3.38 -54.50 -22.49
N GLU A 436 -2.99 -54.34 -21.23
CA GLU A 436 -2.43 -55.42 -20.40
C GLU A 436 -3.46 -56.53 -20.16
N GLU A 437 -4.68 -56.16 -19.77
CA GLU A 437 -5.79 -57.10 -19.53
C GLU A 437 -6.14 -57.89 -20.81
N ALA A 438 -6.20 -57.23 -21.97
CA ALA A 438 -6.46 -57.88 -23.25
C ALA A 438 -5.36 -58.87 -23.65
N ASN A 439 -4.09 -58.54 -23.36
CA ASN A 439 -2.95 -59.40 -23.67
C ASN A 439 -2.96 -60.67 -22.81
N GLU A 440 -3.33 -60.56 -21.53
CA GLU A 440 -3.43 -61.69 -20.61
C GLU A 440 -4.49 -62.71 -21.06
N VAL A 441 -5.69 -62.23 -21.42
CA VAL A 441 -6.78 -63.08 -21.92
C VAL A 441 -6.35 -63.83 -23.19
N LYS A 442 -5.72 -63.13 -24.14
CA LYS A 442 -5.21 -63.73 -25.38
C LYS A 442 -4.17 -64.82 -25.10
N SER A 443 -3.29 -64.59 -24.13
CA SER A 443 -2.25 -65.56 -23.75
C SER A 443 -2.86 -66.85 -23.19
N ARG A 444 -3.85 -66.73 -22.28
CA ARG A 444 -4.54 -67.89 -21.69
C ARG A 444 -5.26 -68.75 -22.74
N PHE A 445 -5.93 -68.12 -23.71
CA PHE A 445 -6.61 -68.84 -24.79
C PHE A 445 -5.65 -69.70 -25.63
N LEU A 446 -4.50 -69.14 -26.03
CA LEU A 446 -3.53 -69.85 -26.87
C LEU A 446 -2.93 -71.07 -26.17
N VAL A 447 -2.62 -70.95 -24.87
CA VAL A 447 -2.08 -72.08 -24.07
C VAL A 447 -3.10 -73.21 -23.99
N ASN A 448 -4.35 -72.90 -23.69
CA ASN A 448 -5.41 -73.90 -23.57
C ASN A 448 -5.71 -74.60 -24.91
N MET A 449 -5.66 -73.86 -26.02
CA MET A 449 -5.86 -74.46 -27.34
C MET A 449 -4.77 -75.47 -27.70
N SER A 450 -3.52 -75.14 -27.42
CA SER A 450 -2.39 -76.06 -27.66
C SER A 450 -2.56 -77.38 -26.89
N TYR A 451 -3.01 -77.30 -25.63
CA TYR A 451 -3.24 -78.48 -24.78
C TYR A 451 -4.33 -79.42 -25.35
N ASN A 452 -5.48 -78.87 -25.74
CA ASN A 452 -6.60 -79.66 -26.23
C ASN A 452 -6.38 -80.29 -27.61
N ILE A 453 -5.47 -79.73 -28.42
CA ILE A 453 -5.02 -80.36 -29.68
C ILE A 453 -4.05 -81.51 -29.40
N ARG A 454 -3.14 -81.33 -28.43
CA ARG A 454 -2.06 -82.30 -28.14
C ARG A 454 -2.59 -83.63 -27.63
N ILE A 455 -3.64 -83.65 -26.81
CA ILE A 455 -4.20 -84.88 -26.21
C ILE A 455 -4.71 -85.87 -27.27
N PRO A 456 -5.70 -85.54 -28.13
CA PRO A 456 -6.21 -86.49 -29.11
C PRO A 456 -5.16 -86.85 -30.16
N LEU A 457 -4.27 -85.92 -30.51
CA LEU A 457 -3.16 -86.20 -31.42
C LEU A 457 -2.20 -87.26 -30.85
N ASN A 458 -1.86 -87.16 -29.56
CA ASN A 458 -1.04 -88.16 -28.88
C ASN A 458 -1.75 -89.52 -28.80
N ASN A 459 -3.06 -89.55 -28.60
CA ASN A 459 -3.84 -90.79 -28.60
C ASN A 459 -3.81 -91.44 -29.99
N VAL A 460 -4.09 -90.68 -31.06
CA VAL A 460 -4.00 -91.18 -32.44
C VAL A 460 -2.62 -91.77 -32.72
N LEU A 461 -1.55 -91.04 -32.37
CA LEU A 461 -0.18 -91.49 -32.58
C LEU A 461 0.13 -92.76 -31.76
N GLY A 462 -0.21 -92.78 -30.47
CA GLY A 462 0.08 -93.88 -29.56
C GLY A 462 -0.65 -95.17 -29.93
N PHE A 463 -1.96 -95.10 -30.20
CA PHE A 463 -2.71 -96.28 -30.63
C PHE A 463 -2.30 -96.75 -32.02
N SER A 464 -1.93 -95.84 -32.93
CA SER A 464 -1.35 -96.22 -34.23
C SER A 464 -0.04 -96.99 -34.06
N GLN A 465 0.83 -96.53 -33.14
CA GLN A 465 2.10 -97.21 -32.82
C GLN A 465 1.86 -98.61 -32.24
N LEU A 466 0.90 -98.76 -31.31
CA LEU A 466 0.53 -100.05 -30.73
C LEU A 466 0.07 -101.04 -31.81
N MET A 467 -0.75 -100.60 -32.78
CA MET A 467 -1.19 -101.46 -33.90
C MET A 467 -0.06 -101.89 -34.83
N THR A 468 1.03 -101.11 -34.93
CA THR A 468 2.17 -101.42 -35.81
C THR A 468 3.28 -102.24 -35.14
N THR A 469 3.38 -102.25 -33.81
CA THR A 469 4.56 -102.78 -33.11
C THR A 469 4.52 -104.31 -32.95
N ASP A 470 3.34 -104.93 -32.83
CA ASP A 470 3.21 -106.38 -32.67
C ASP A 470 1.92 -106.94 -33.33
N PRO A 471 1.86 -107.01 -34.67
CA PRO A 471 0.64 -107.35 -35.40
C PRO A 471 0.20 -108.81 -35.23
N GLU A 472 1.12 -109.71 -34.89
CA GLU A 472 0.88 -111.17 -34.81
C GLU A 472 0.31 -111.62 -33.45
N SER A 473 0.44 -110.80 -32.40
CA SER A 473 -0.06 -111.09 -31.05
C SER A 473 -1.39 -110.41 -30.70
N MET A 474 -1.89 -109.55 -31.58
CA MET A 474 -3.10 -108.76 -31.35
C MET A 474 -4.34 -109.50 -31.84
N ASP A 475 -5.33 -109.67 -30.96
CA ASP A 475 -6.59 -110.30 -31.36
C ASP A 475 -7.47 -109.33 -32.18
N ALA A 476 -8.49 -109.88 -32.85
CA ALA A 476 -9.40 -109.10 -33.69
C ALA A 476 -10.24 -108.09 -32.88
N ALA A 477 -10.45 -108.31 -31.57
CA ALA A 477 -11.19 -107.39 -30.71
C ALA A 477 -10.32 -106.18 -30.31
N GLN A 478 -9.04 -106.40 -29.99
CA GLN A 478 -8.05 -105.35 -29.69
C GLN A 478 -7.73 -104.49 -30.91
N TRP A 479 -7.60 -105.10 -32.10
CA TRP A 479 -7.45 -104.35 -33.35
C TRP A 479 -8.64 -103.41 -33.59
N LYS A 480 -9.85 -103.92 -33.34
CA LYS A 480 -11.08 -103.14 -33.49
C LYS A 480 -11.15 -102.01 -32.46
N GLU A 481 -10.85 -102.28 -31.19
CA GLU A 481 -10.84 -101.28 -30.11
C GLU A 481 -9.84 -100.15 -30.40
N TYR A 482 -8.60 -100.46 -30.79
CA TYR A 482 -7.61 -99.43 -31.11
C TYR A 482 -7.97 -98.64 -32.37
N SER A 483 -8.51 -99.31 -33.39
CA SER A 483 -9.00 -98.63 -34.59
C SER A 483 -10.17 -97.69 -34.28
N GLU A 484 -11.09 -98.09 -33.39
CA GLU A 484 -12.19 -97.25 -32.92
C GLU A 484 -11.67 -96.04 -32.11
N ILE A 485 -10.66 -96.23 -31.25
CA ILE A 485 -10.04 -95.13 -30.50
C ILE A 485 -9.35 -94.13 -31.44
N ILE A 486 -8.58 -94.60 -32.44
CA ILE A 486 -7.95 -93.74 -33.45
C ILE A 486 -9.00 -92.97 -34.24
N GLN A 487 -10.05 -93.65 -34.70
CA GLN A 487 -11.11 -93.03 -35.49
C GLN A 487 -11.85 -91.97 -34.67
N THR A 488 -12.16 -92.27 -33.40
CA THR A 488 -12.82 -91.34 -32.47
C THR A 488 -11.95 -90.12 -32.19
N ASN A 489 -10.67 -90.30 -31.82
CA ASN A 489 -9.77 -89.19 -31.52
C ASN A 489 -9.43 -88.36 -32.78
N SER A 490 -9.36 -88.97 -33.96
CA SER A 490 -9.17 -88.27 -35.23
C SER A 490 -10.38 -87.40 -35.59
N ALA A 491 -11.60 -87.94 -35.40
CA ALA A 491 -12.84 -87.19 -35.58
C ALA A 491 -12.94 -86.02 -34.58
N GLU A 492 -12.57 -86.25 -33.32
CA GLU A 492 -12.53 -85.20 -32.29
C GLU A 492 -11.53 -84.08 -32.62
N LEU A 493 -10.33 -84.42 -33.10
CA LEU A 493 -9.33 -83.43 -33.50
C LEU A 493 -9.82 -82.57 -34.67
N ILE A 494 -10.41 -83.18 -35.69
CA ILE A 494 -10.99 -82.47 -36.84
C ILE A 494 -12.11 -81.53 -36.37
N GLN A 495 -12.97 -82.01 -35.47
CA GLN A 495 -14.05 -81.19 -34.91
C GLN A 495 -13.51 -80.01 -34.11
N LEU A 496 -12.49 -80.20 -33.27
CA LEU A 496 -11.86 -79.12 -32.48
C LEU A 496 -11.22 -78.06 -33.39
N VAL A 497 -10.50 -78.47 -34.43
CA VAL A 497 -9.91 -77.53 -35.40
C VAL A 497 -11.01 -76.75 -36.12
N ASN A 498 -12.08 -77.42 -36.56
CA ASN A 498 -13.22 -76.76 -37.21
C ASN A 498 -13.92 -75.78 -36.26
N ASP A 499 -14.12 -76.15 -35.00
CA ASP A 499 -14.72 -75.29 -34.00
C ASP A 499 -13.87 -74.03 -33.75
N VAL A 500 -12.54 -74.14 -33.71
CA VAL A 500 -11.62 -72.99 -33.56
C VAL A 500 -11.63 -72.09 -34.80
N LEU A 501 -11.66 -72.68 -35.99
CA LEU A 501 -11.75 -71.93 -37.24
C LEU A 501 -13.09 -71.20 -37.36
N ASP A 502 -14.18 -71.84 -36.96
CA ASP A 502 -15.50 -71.24 -36.92
C ASP A 502 -15.58 -70.12 -35.88
N LEU A 503 -15.04 -70.33 -34.68
CA LEU A 503 -14.91 -69.29 -33.67
C LEU A 503 -14.13 -68.08 -34.21
N SER A 504 -12.97 -68.32 -34.83
CA SER A 504 -12.14 -67.26 -35.43
C SER A 504 -12.86 -66.49 -36.55
N ARG A 505 -13.66 -67.19 -37.38
CA ARG A 505 -14.45 -66.56 -38.44
C ARG A 505 -15.59 -65.72 -37.88
N LEU A 506 -16.26 -66.21 -36.83
CA LEU A 506 -17.32 -65.50 -36.13
C LEU A 506 -16.79 -64.24 -35.44
N GLU A 507 -15.66 -64.33 -34.70
CA GLU A 507 -15.01 -63.18 -34.06
C GLU A 507 -14.52 -62.13 -35.07
N ALA A 508 -14.01 -62.57 -36.22
CA ALA A 508 -13.57 -61.67 -37.29
C ALA A 508 -14.72 -61.11 -38.14
N GLY A 509 -15.97 -61.52 -37.89
CA GLY A 509 -17.14 -61.13 -38.69
C GLY A 509 -17.10 -61.63 -40.14
N ARG A 510 -16.34 -62.70 -40.44
CA ARG A 510 -16.11 -63.24 -41.79
C ARG A 510 -16.93 -64.50 -42.10
N THR A 511 -17.85 -64.87 -41.22
CA THR A 511 -18.76 -66.00 -41.45
C THR A 511 -19.72 -65.70 -42.60
N LYS A 512 -19.77 -66.60 -43.58
CA LYS A 512 -20.77 -66.55 -44.66
C LYS A 512 -21.98 -67.38 -44.24
N TRP A 513 -23.17 -66.77 -44.21
CA TRP A 513 -24.42 -67.41 -43.80
C TRP A 513 -25.17 -67.92 -45.02
N GLN A 514 -25.62 -69.18 -44.97
CA GLN A 514 -26.46 -69.77 -46.03
C GLN A 514 -27.93 -69.76 -45.59
N MET A 515 -28.56 -68.59 -45.66
CA MET A 515 -29.95 -68.40 -45.21
C MET A 515 -30.93 -69.12 -46.13
N GLN A 516 -31.79 -69.95 -45.55
CA GLN A 516 -32.87 -70.67 -46.22
C GLN A 516 -34.12 -70.63 -45.36
N GLU A 517 -35.29 -70.65 -45.99
CA GLU A 517 -36.56 -70.78 -45.27
C GLU A 517 -36.75 -72.23 -44.84
N HIS A 518 -36.96 -72.44 -43.55
CA HIS A 518 -37.20 -73.75 -42.98
C HIS A 518 -38.27 -73.68 -41.89
N GLU A 519 -39.05 -74.75 -41.74
CA GLU A 519 -40.10 -74.81 -40.74
C GLU A 519 -39.48 -75.15 -39.37
N ILE A 520 -39.65 -74.27 -38.37
CA ILE A 520 -38.90 -74.34 -37.11
C ILE A 520 -39.25 -75.55 -36.25
N ILE A 521 -40.51 -76.02 -36.31
CA ILE A 521 -40.98 -77.18 -35.57
C ILE A 521 -40.38 -78.46 -36.16
N SER A 522 -40.32 -78.55 -37.49
CA SER A 522 -39.62 -79.61 -38.23
C SER A 522 -38.14 -79.61 -37.86
N LEU A 523 -37.46 -78.45 -37.87
CA LEU A 523 -36.04 -78.35 -37.54
C LEU A 523 -35.74 -78.89 -36.14
N CYS A 524 -36.53 -78.48 -35.15
CA CYS A 524 -36.38 -78.96 -33.77
C CYS A 524 -36.65 -80.46 -33.68
N SER A 525 -37.71 -80.94 -34.34
CA SER A 525 -38.10 -82.36 -34.37
C SER A 525 -37.02 -83.23 -35.04
N ASP A 526 -36.40 -82.74 -36.11
CA ASP A 526 -35.31 -83.40 -36.81
C ASP A 526 -34.06 -83.49 -35.90
N VAL A 527 -33.71 -82.41 -35.21
CA VAL A 527 -32.61 -82.40 -34.23
C VAL A 527 -32.88 -83.40 -33.10
N LEU A 528 -34.08 -83.43 -32.55
CA LEU A 528 -34.45 -84.36 -31.49
C LEU A 528 -34.42 -85.81 -31.98
N SER A 529 -34.85 -86.06 -33.22
CA SER A 529 -34.76 -87.37 -33.86
C SER A 529 -33.31 -87.80 -34.05
N MET A 530 -32.42 -86.88 -34.47
CA MET A 530 -30.97 -87.12 -34.54
C MET A 530 -30.39 -87.50 -33.18
N VAL A 531 -30.79 -86.81 -32.10
CA VAL A 531 -30.36 -87.15 -30.74
C VAL A 531 -30.83 -88.55 -30.35
N ARG A 532 -32.11 -88.88 -30.59
CA ARG A 532 -32.68 -90.20 -30.28
C ARG A 532 -31.99 -91.33 -31.04
N MET A 533 -31.71 -91.13 -32.33
CA MET A 533 -31.02 -92.12 -33.17
C MET A 533 -29.56 -92.34 -32.74
N LYS A 534 -28.85 -91.27 -32.35
CA LYS A 534 -27.41 -91.34 -32.07
C LYS A 534 -27.09 -91.70 -30.61
N TYR A 535 -27.90 -91.26 -29.66
CA TYR A 535 -27.63 -91.40 -28.22
C TYR A 535 -28.57 -92.39 -27.51
N GLY A 536 -29.60 -92.89 -28.18
CA GLY A 536 -30.48 -93.96 -27.67
C GLY A 536 -31.01 -93.68 -26.26
N ASP A 537 -30.81 -94.61 -25.34
CA ASP A 537 -31.23 -94.50 -23.93
C ASP A 537 -30.36 -93.56 -23.08
N LYS A 538 -29.25 -93.01 -23.61
CA LYS A 538 -28.35 -92.12 -22.84
C LYS A 538 -28.90 -90.70 -22.71
N ILE A 539 -29.59 -90.21 -23.75
CA ILE A 539 -30.22 -88.88 -23.72
C ILE A 539 -31.68 -89.03 -24.13
N GLN A 540 -32.57 -88.87 -23.16
CA GLN A 540 -34.01 -88.78 -23.43
C GLN A 540 -34.37 -87.32 -23.65
N THR A 541 -35.09 -87.04 -24.74
CA THR A 541 -35.45 -85.67 -25.11
C THR A 541 -36.95 -85.47 -25.19
N ASP A 542 -37.42 -84.41 -24.54
CA ASP A 542 -38.81 -83.96 -24.57
C ASP A 542 -38.89 -82.59 -25.25
N PHE A 543 -39.94 -82.39 -26.05
CA PHE A 543 -40.17 -81.14 -26.77
C PHE A 543 -41.51 -80.56 -26.43
N HIS A 544 -41.49 -79.31 -25.98
CA HIS A 544 -42.67 -78.58 -25.54
C HIS A 544 -42.76 -77.27 -26.31
N THR A 545 -43.86 -77.09 -27.03
CA THR A 545 -44.14 -75.89 -27.83
C THR A 545 -45.65 -75.72 -27.96
N GLU A 546 -46.12 -74.48 -27.93
CA GLU A 546 -47.50 -74.09 -28.27
C GLU A 546 -47.61 -73.63 -29.74
N ILE A 547 -46.51 -73.67 -30.48
CA ILE A 547 -46.42 -73.21 -31.87
C ILE A 547 -46.68 -74.39 -32.80
N GLU A 548 -47.76 -74.32 -33.58
CA GLU A 548 -48.13 -75.38 -34.52
C GLU A 548 -47.27 -75.39 -35.80
N SER A 549 -46.98 -74.22 -36.37
CA SER A 549 -46.10 -74.06 -37.53
C SER A 549 -45.56 -72.64 -37.63
N GLN A 550 -44.30 -72.47 -38.00
CA GLN A 550 -43.71 -71.16 -38.31
C GLN A 550 -42.50 -71.29 -39.25
N PRO A 551 -42.56 -70.71 -40.47
CA PRO A 551 -41.38 -70.59 -41.31
C PRO A 551 -40.38 -69.61 -40.68
N LEU A 552 -39.09 -69.94 -40.78
CA LEU A 552 -37.99 -69.16 -40.25
C LEU A 552 -36.82 -69.14 -41.26
N GLN A 553 -36.25 -67.96 -41.50
CA GLN A 553 -35.02 -67.82 -42.26
C GLN A 553 -33.82 -68.14 -41.35
N VAL A 554 -33.12 -69.24 -41.64
CA VAL A 554 -31.94 -69.68 -40.88
C VAL A 554 -30.88 -70.27 -41.79
N ASP A 555 -29.64 -70.27 -41.32
CA ASP A 555 -28.65 -71.24 -41.79
C ASP A 555 -28.95 -72.60 -41.14
N THR A 556 -29.64 -73.47 -41.87
CA THR A 556 -30.16 -74.75 -41.36
C THR A 556 -29.06 -75.59 -40.71
N ALA A 557 -27.87 -75.66 -41.32
CA ALA A 557 -26.76 -76.46 -40.80
C ALA A 557 -26.22 -75.91 -39.47
N ARG A 558 -25.96 -74.60 -39.40
CA ARG A 558 -25.44 -73.97 -38.18
C ARG A 558 -26.48 -73.95 -37.06
N PHE A 559 -27.75 -73.69 -37.39
CA PHE A 559 -28.82 -73.67 -36.40
C PHE A 559 -29.14 -75.07 -35.86
N THR A 560 -29.10 -76.09 -36.72
CA THR A 560 -29.14 -77.51 -36.31
C THR A 560 -28.04 -77.82 -35.31
N GLN A 561 -26.80 -77.43 -35.62
CA GLN A 561 -25.65 -77.66 -34.73
C GLN A 561 -25.78 -76.89 -33.42
N LEU A 562 -26.31 -75.67 -33.46
CA LEU A 562 -26.58 -74.86 -32.29
C LEU A 562 -27.55 -75.59 -31.34
N ILE A 563 -28.73 -76.00 -31.83
CA ILE A 563 -29.70 -76.74 -31.01
C ILE A 563 -29.10 -78.06 -30.54
N LEU A 564 -28.54 -78.85 -31.46
CA LEU A 564 -27.96 -80.16 -31.16
C LEU A 564 -26.93 -80.07 -30.02
N SER A 565 -26.03 -79.09 -30.09
CA SER A 565 -24.98 -78.91 -29.08
C SER A 565 -25.50 -78.58 -27.67
N THR A 566 -26.71 -78.03 -27.57
CA THR A 566 -27.35 -77.77 -26.26
C THR A 566 -28.01 -79.02 -25.68
N LEU A 567 -28.26 -80.05 -26.49
CA LEU A 567 -28.95 -81.27 -26.08
C LEU A 567 -28.01 -82.43 -25.75
N VAL A 568 -26.77 -82.40 -26.26
CA VAL A 568 -25.82 -83.52 -26.18
C VAL A 568 -24.60 -83.20 -25.32
N TYR A 569 -23.93 -84.24 -24.83
CA TYR A 569 -22.64 -84.11 -24.16
C TYR A 569 -21.55 -83.66 -25.14
N THR A 570 -20.66 -82.77 -24.68
CA THR A 570 -19.47 -82.34 -25.44
C THR A 570 -18.34 -83.36 -25.41
N ASP A 571 -18.31 -84.21 -24.38
CA ASP A 571 -17.35 -85.30 -24.18
C ASP A 571 -18.12 -86.59 -23.83
N PRO A 572 -17.57 -87.80 -24.10
CA PRO A 572 -18.25 -89.06 -23.81
C PRO A 572 -18.67 -89.17 -22.33
N CYS A 573 -19.95 -89.47 -22.10
CA CYS A 573 -20.52 -89.63 -20.76
C CYS A 573 -21.49 -90.82 -20.74
N GLU A 574 -21.45 -91.63 -19.68
CA GLU A 574 -22.33 -92.79 -19.49
C GLU A 574 -23.59 -92.46 -18.67
N GLU A 575 -23.69 -91.23 -18.13
CA GLU A 575 -24.85 -90.81 -17.35
C GLU A 575 -26.08 -90.62 -18.25
N LYS A 576 -27.17 -91.30 -17.88
CA LYS A 576 -28.47 -91.11 -18.52
C LYS A 576 -29.06 -89.77 -18.09
N ARG A 577 -29.48 -88.95 -19.05
CA ARG A 577 -30.02 -87.62 -18.79
C ARG A 577 -31.28 -87.35 -19.62
N THR A 578 -32.28 -86.77 -18.97
CA THR A 578 -33.47 -86.25 -19.65
C THR A 578 -33.30 -84.76 -19.86
N VAL A 579 -33.41 -84.31 -21.12
CA VAL A 579 -33.23 -82.91 -21.54
C VAL A 579 -34.53 -82.42 -22.17
N SER A 580 -35.09 -81.35 -21.63
CA SER A 580 -36.36 -80.80 -22.09
C SER A 580 -36.12 -79.51 -22.88
N LEU A 581 -36.52 -79.50 -24.14
CA LEU A 581 -36.48 -78.34 -25.04
C LEU A 581 -37.85 -77.66 -25.03
N TYR A 582 -37.89 -76.41 -24.58
CA TYR A 582 -39.05 -75.54 -24.66
C TYR A 582 -38.84 -74.48 -25.74
N LEU A 583 -39.80 -74.36 -26.64
CA LEU A 583 -39.82 -73.31 -27.67
C LEU A 583 -41.08 -72.46 -27.49
N ASN A 584 -40.88 -71.20 -27.10
CA ASN A 584 -41.95 -70.23 -26.92
C ASN A 584 -41.75 -69.02 -27.84
N ARG A 585 -42.87 -68.33 -28.14
CA ARG A 585 -42.87 -67.08 -28.91
C ARG A 585 -43.08 -65.89 -27.98
N ASP A 586 -42.12 -64.96 -27.95
CA ASP A 586 -42.31 -63.63 -27.34
C ASP A 586 -42.79 -62.67 -28.43
N THR A 587 -44.10 -62.45 -28.51
CA THR A 587 -44.74 -61.58 -29.51
C THR A 587 -44.46 -60.10 -29.31
N GLN A 588 -44.09 -59.67 -28.09
CA GLN A 588 -43.76 -58.27 -27.82
C GLN A 588 -42.36 -57.91 -28.31
N LYS A 589 -41.43 -58.87 -28.29
CA LYS A 589 -40.05 -58.67 -28.73
C LYS A 589 -39.74 -59.25 -30.10
N GLU A 590 -40.71 -59.93 -30.72
CA GLU A 590 -40.55 -60.67 -31.98
C GLU A 590 -39.43 -61.73 -31.96
N LEU A 591 -39.24 -62.37 -30.80
CA LEU A 591 -38.20 -63.38 -30.57
C LEU A 591 -38.79 -64.75 -30.28
N PHE A 592 -38.18 -65.79 -30.81
CA PHE A 592 -38.27 -67.12 -30.25
C PHE A 592 -37.41 -67.21 -29.01
N VAL A 593 -37.92 -67.91 -28.01
CA VAL A 593 -37.24 -68.18 -26.75
C VAL A 593 -37.07 -69.68 -26.63
N PHE A 594 -35.83 -70.12 -26.78
CA PHE A 594 -35.42 -71.51 -26.58
C PHE A 594 -34.91 -71.65 -25.16
N ARG A 595 -35.58 -72.49 -24.39
CA ARG A 595 -35.17 -72.84 -23.02
C ARG A 595 -34.89 -74.34 -22.99
N ILE A 596 -33.65 -74.70 -22.72
CA ILE A 596 -33.20 -76.08 -22.62
C ILE A 596 -32.91 -76.36 -21.16
N VAL A 597 -33.75 -77.18 -20.54
CA VAL A 597 -33.64 -77.56 -19.14
C VAL A 597 -32.82 -78.83 -19.03
N ASN A 598 -31.95 -78.88 -18.03
CA ASN A 598 -31.02 -79.97 -17.77
C ASN A 598 -30.03 -80.23 -18.94
N SER A 599 -29.60 -79.17 -19.61
CA SER A 599 -28.64 -79.24 -20.72
C SER A 599 -27.28 -79.73 -20.22
N PRO A 600 -26.66 -80.75 -20.85
CA PRO A 600 -25.28 -81.14 -20.56
C PRO A 600 -24.30 -79.98 -20.71
N LEU A 601 -24.51 -79.13 -21.73
CA LEU A 601 -23.66 -78.00 -22.02
C LEU A 601 -23.74 -76.91 -20.93
N ALA A 602 -24.85 -76.80 -20.20
CA ALA A 602 -25.02 -75.82 -19.12
C ALA A 602 -24.52 -76.31 -17.75
N ASP A 603 -24.13 -77.58 -17.63
CA ASP A 603 -23.77 -78.23 -16.36
C ASP A 603 -22.37 -77.80 -15.89
N PRO A 604 -22.22 -77.22 -14.69
CA PRO A 604 -20.92 -76.88 -14.12
C PRO A 604 -19.94 -78.04 -14.03
N ALA A 605 -20.43 -79.26 -13.78
CA ALA A 605 -19.58 -80.44 -13.63
C ALA A 605 -19.01 -80.94 -14.96
N LEU A 606 -19.56 -80.50 -16.09
CA LEU A 606 -19.20 -80.92 -17.45
C LEU A 606 -18.52 -79.79 -18.26
N GLN A 607 -18.06 -78.72 -17.60
CA GLN A 607 -17.40 -77.61 -18.26
C GLN A 607 -15.97 -77.98 -18.67
N THR A 608 -15.82 -78.40 -19.93
CA THR A 608 -14.52 -78.63 -20.58
C THR A 608 -14.20 -77.49 -21.56
N GLN A 609 -12.97 -77.42 -22.06
CA GLN A 609 -12.62 -76.42 -23.09
C GLN A 609 -13.50 -76.55 -24.35
N LYS A 610 -13.92 -77.77 -24.71
CA LYS A 610 -14.85 -78.01 -25.81
C LYS A 610 -16.21 -77.36 -25.53
N ALA A 611 -16.69 -77.43 -24.29
CA ALA A 611 -17.89 -76.73 -23.85
C ALA A 611 -17.71 -75.19 -23.92
N GLU A 612 -16.58 -74.64 -23.47
CA GLU A 612 -16.30 -73.19 -23.57
C GLU A 612 -16.24 -72.67 -25.01
N ILE A 613 -15.59 -73.42 -25.91
CA ILE A 613 -15.54 -73.09 -27.34
C ILE A 613 -16.95 -73.16 -27.93
N ARG A 614 -17.73 -74.19 -27.58
CA ARG A 614 -19.10 -74.33 -28.04
C ARG A 614 -20.00 -73.19 -27.53
N HIS A 615 -19.87 -72.80 -26.26
CA HIS A 615 -20.55 -71.64 -25.70
C HIS A 615 -20.18 -70.36 -26.48
N SER A 616 -18.91 -70.18 -26.82
CA SER A 616 -18.43 -69.02 -27.58
C SER A 616 -19.00 -68.98 -29.00
N ILE A 617 -18.99 -70.12 -29.71
CA ILE A 617 -19.60 -70.26 -31.04
C ILE A 617 -21.10 -69.98 -31.00
N ASN A 618 -21.82 -70.60 -30.05
CA ASN A 618 -23.26 -70.44 -29.90
C ASN A 618 -23.62 -69.01 -29.55
N ARG A 619 -22.90 -68.38 -28.61
CA ARG A 619 -23.10 -66.99 -28.22
C ARG A 619 -22.87 -66.04 -29.41
N LEU A 620 -21.75 -66.14 -30.10
CA LEU A 620 -21.46 -65.28 -31.25
C LEU A 620 -22.45 -65.49 -32.40
N THR A 621 -22.88 -66.74 -32.63
CA THR A 621 -23.94 -67.05 -33.61
C THR A 621 -25.24 -66.33 -33.25
N ILE A 622 -25.66 -66.40 -31.98
CA ILE A 622 -26.90 -65.75 -31.51
C ILE A 622 -26.78 -64.23 -31.50
N GLU A 623 -25.66 -63.68 -31.04
CA GLU A 623 -25.40 -62.23 -31.00
C GLU A 623 -25.36 -61.62 -32.41
N TYR A 624 -24.82 -62.35 -33.40
CA TYR A 624 -24.85 -61.91 -34.81
C TYR A 624 -26.28 -61.63 -35.29
N PHE A 625 -27.24 -62.47 -34.90
CA PHE A 625 -28.66 -62.30 -35.21
C PHE A 625 -29.42 -61.47 -34.16
N LYS A 626 -28.71 -60.67 -33.35
CA LYS A 626 -29.29 -59.81 -32.28
C LYS A 626 -30.09 -60.57 -31.23
N GLY A 627 -29.86 -61.87 -31.08
CA GLY A 627 -30.40 -62.66 -30.00
C GLY A 627 -29.56 -62.55 -28.72
N LYS A 628 -30.02 -63.17 -27.65
CA LYS A 628 -29.30 -63.27 -26.37
C LYS A 628 -29.04 -64.73 -26.05
N TYR A 629 -27.84 -65.05 -25.59
CA TYR A 629 -27.45 -66.38 -25.10
C TYR A 629 -27.11 -66.28 -23.61
N THR A 630 -27.69 -67.14 -22.77
CA THR A 630 -27.53 -67.08 -21.31
C THR A 630 -27.50 -68.48 -20.72
N ILE A 631 -26.56 -68.71 -19.81
CA ILE A 631 -26.38 -69.99 -19.10
C ILE A 631 -26.80 -69.77 -17.66
N GLN A 632 -27.65 -70.64 -17.14
CA GLN A 632 -28.16 -70.66 -15.76
C GLN A 632 -27.81 -72.01 -15.13
N PRO A 633 -26.56 -72.18 -14.65
CA PRO A 633 -26.07 -73.48 -14.18
C PRO A 633 -26.81 -73.98 -12.93
N ASN A 634 -27.31 -73.07 -12.08
CA ASN A 634 -27.94 -73.38 -10.80
C ASN A 634 -29.45 -73.07 -10.80
N ALA A 635 -30.13 -73.22 -11.94
CA ALA A 635 -31.57 -73.00 -11.98
C ALA A 635 -32.30 -74.09 -11.15
N PRO A 636 -33.47 -73.78 -10.54
CA PRO A 636 -34.20 -74.71 -9.68
C PRO A 636 -34.58 -76.04 -10.36
N GLU A 637 -34.68 -76.03 -11.69
CA GLU A 637 -35.07 -77.17 -12.53
C GLU A 637 -33.86 -77.93 -13.12
N GLY A 638 -32.63 -77.55 -12.73
CA GLY A 638 -31.37 -78.09 -13.24
C GLY A 638 -30.65 -77.14 -14.20
N PRO A 639 -29.43 -77.50 -14.66
CA PRO A 639 -28.60 -76.65 -15.52
C PRO A 639 -29.34 -76.22 -16.79
N THR A 640 -29.63 -74.93 -16.92
CA THR A 640 -30.53 -74.40 -17.96
C THR A 640 -29.79 -73.50 -18.93
N LEU A 641 -30.05 -73.66 -20.21
CA LEU A 641 -29.55 -72.80 -21.28
C LEU A 641 -30.72 -72.07 -21.92
N LEU A 642 -30.62 -70.74 -21.99
CA LEU A 642 -31.60 -69.87 -22.61
C LEU A 642 -30.97 -69.16 -23.80
N PHE A 643 -31.58 -69.27 -24.98
CA PHE A 643 -31.23 -68.39 -26.07
C PHE A 643 -32.45 -67.86 -26.82
N THR A 644 -32.29 -66.69 -27.45
CA THR A 644 -33.34 -66.08 -28.25
C THR A 644 -32.92 -65.90 -29.70
N TYR A 645 -33.88 -66.01 -30.62
CA TYR A 645 -33.63 -65.81 -32.05
C TYR A 645 -34.83 -65.07 -32.69
N PRO A 646 -34.62 -64.01 -33.49
CA PRO A 646 -35.73 -63.27 -34.08
C PRO A 646 -36.51 -64.10 -35.10
N PHE A 647 -37.85 -64.11 -35.02
CA PHE A 647 -38.72 -64.82 -35.97
C PHE A 647 -39.24 -63.96 -37.12
N THR A 648 -38.90 -62.67 -37.12
CA THR A 648 -39.07 -61.72 -38.22
C THR A 648 -37.71 -61.12 -38.53
N GLN A 649 -37.16 -61.33 -39.73
CA GLN A 649 -36.05 -60.51 -40.18
C GLN A 649 -36.58 -59.31 -40.96
N THR A 650 -36.35 -58.13 -40.39
CA THR A 650 -36.27 -56.86 -41.11
C THR A 650 -35.14 -56.98 -42.14
N ASN A 651 -35.47 -56.86 -43.42
CA ASN A 651 -34.52 -56.71 -44.52
C ASN A 651 -33.51 -55.60 -44.18
N ASN A 652 -32.31 -55.98 -43.77
CA ASN A 652 -31.08 -55.19 -43.84
C ASN A 652 -29.92 -56.09 -43.43
N LEU A 653 -29.48 -56.91 -44.39
CA LEU A 653 -28.13 -57.46 -44.48
C LEU A 653 -27.41 -56.73 -45.61
#